data_AF-A0A6I8W7H1-F1
#
_entry.id   AF-A0A6I8W7H1-F1
#
_cell.length_a   1.000
_cell.length_b   1.000
_cell.length_c   1.000
_cell.angle_alpha   90.00
_cell.angle_beta   90.00
_cell.angle_gamma   90.00
#
_symmetry.space_group_name_H-M   'P 1'
#
loop_
_entity.id
_entity.type
_entity.pdbx_description
1 polymer ?
#
loop_
_entity_poly.entity_id
_entity_poly.type
_entity_poly.pdbx_seq_one_letter_code
_entity_poly.pdbx_strand_id
1 'polypeptide(L)'
;MHKFNLYQVTETCFEDSEYVTMSKVICPRNLIESEIFIKLLKIETDEYFSKLSETSSNLLSSAVCCMKSNNTEISKKGFQRLNKIIFRAPCHSSAFLDAILERSLYSIRNQHYSFACKDLLYYESLDSRLKTTEGTVLSQSLLCFALFMTRDNKAAKQKLKNLKDMIDRLPSTDKTSEISSFWSLLQKYEKEINQETRNVQYTRKPMIKSFVPFNGFGGSKKIPFASSACEYKRTMNGPAGVFARVNIPKGKIILVDTPVYFQFSAPFLNCEKCGVHQELVFHTCSRCRYKTYCTQTCMELDWEIHQTECYGYKIGLIPMLETTQLFRCFLQAAKYLNQAILKHGRILNDPLFAWNSILEYVIEDNKGDSIISELLATQPDYKQLTSEKYHEVISTAFRLSVFIFNDTNIIGTYFSMLLIKKISVIHLMAAILMRLGAHILLKSQVAELHYPKTENISSQNDDNLVNDTVFPSISERTSANAFSYYGIDGPSDFTDCYNDVRKRSLSNVNLTEARNQFPPKDNPMSQFTNRLLNLSLSHDKIESAENLFNAGIRNSKETTEILDNLNSSKRCRLVTKIAKYFHQFIDDYCSHYQQKSALCSTLKTLKQSNTTGNIKVISMSRGQLIGVTSTNIVAGEELILGPYILSPLAKSLVLNQSYSHAFNISSEGASDAKTAFQWEISELFRTARTKGAQFYAENNELFQKHMSFISEIETQMFAVESSQLDIKVQKSLAILHGTYNAFSALHFTSGSGLRLRGGLKLANFLASNGFLEHASDVLMLIVDSIGGEDVYLDEAAIYRSIFAIIRKIIEQYIENIRDACVDVDRDYPNMLLAICFWIVERQKVKYDSLLEDEEAFALYLEYSAHYYKWKTIINSYILMPPRLRKYLLDSSV
;
A
#
# COMPACT_ATOMS: atom_id res chain seq x y z
N MET A 1 19.86 12.02 -10.40
CA MET A 1 20.90 11.73 -11.43
C MET A 1 20.47 12.15 -12.84
N HIS A 2 19.24 11.87 -13.28
CA HIS A 2 18.74 12.31 -14.60
C HIS A 2 18.60 13.84 -14.74
N LYS A 3 18.36 14.56 -13.62
CA LYS A 3 18.28 16.04 -13.55
C LYS A 3 19.56 16.78 -13.97
N PHE A 4 20.70 16.09 -14.01
CA PHE A 4 21.93 16.64 -14.54
C PHE A 4 21.92 16.50 -16.06
N ASN A 5 21.50 17.57 -16.75
CA ASN A 5 21.38 17.58 -18.21
C ASN A 5 22.68 17.16 -18.90
N LEU A 6 22.55 16.41 -19.98
CA LEU A 6 23.67 16.02 -20.82
C LEU A 6 23.99 17.15 -21.79
N TYR A 7 25.28 17.41 -22.01
CA TYR A 7 25.70 18.42 -22.97
C TYR A 7 25.22 18.01 -24.38
N GLN A 8 24.70 18.98 -25.15
CA GLN A 8 24.16 18.86 -26.53
C GLN A 8 22.67 18.51 -26.70
N VAL A 9 21.87 18.41 -25.63
CA VAL A 9 20.40 18.23 -25.75
C VAL A 9 19.67 19.50 -25.30
N THR A 10 19.48 20.46 -26.21
CA THR A 10 18.72 21.70 -25.92
C THR A 10 17.41 21.79 -26.69
N GLU A 11 17.28 21.10 -27.83
CA GLU A 11 16.06 21.07 -28.64
C GLU A 11 15.37 19.70 -28.59
N THR A 12 14.04 19.70 -28.55
CA THR A 12 13.22 18.48 -28.56
C THR A 12 12.96 18.02 -30.00
N CYS A 13 13.58 16.92 -30.42
CA CYS A 13 13.41 16.34 -31.74
C CYS A 13 12.65 15.01 -31.64
N PHE A 14 11.32 15.07 -31.47
CA PHE A 14 10.49 13.85 -31.32
C PHE A 14 10.50 12.92 -32.54
N GLU A 15 10.97 13.40 -33.69
CA GLU A 15 10.97 12.67 -34.96
C GLU A 15 12.29 11.91 -35.22
N ASP A 16 13.36 12.23 -34.48
CA ASP A 16 14.63 11.54 -34.63
C ASP A 16 14.53 10.08 -34.15
N SER A 17 15.25 9.18 -34.82
CA SER A 17 15.43 7.82 -34.32
C SER A 17 16.22 7.82 -33.00
N GLU A 18 16.07 6.77 -32.20
CA GLU A 18 16.77 6.65 -30.92
C GLU A 18 18.28 6.63 -31.10
N TYR A 19 18.76 6.00 -32.19
CA TYR A 19 20.18 5.99 -32.53
C TYR A 19 20.69 7.38 -32.89
N VAL A 20 19.95 8.16 -33.70
CA VAL A 20 20.31 9.54 -34.07
C VAL A 20 20.24 10.46 -32.85
N THR A 21 19.24 10.29 -31.98
CA THR A 21 19.15 11.06 -30.74
C THR A 21 20.39 10.81 -29.88
N MET A 22 20.80 9.55 -29.71
CA MET A 22 21.97 9.22 -28.89
C MET A 22 23.30 9.63 -29.53
N SER A 23 23.39 9.76 -30.85
CA SER A 23 24.61 10.24 -31.51
C SER A 23 24.88 11.72 -31.21
N LYS A 24 23.82 12.51 -30.97
CA LYS A 24 23.92 13.91 -30.53
C LYS A 24 24.42 14.04 -29.09
N VAL A 25 24.28 13.00 -28.27
CA VAL A 25 24.61 13.01 -26.83
C VAL A 25 25.96 12.39 -26.54
N ILE A 26 26.42 11.47 -27.40
CA ILE A 26 27.64 10.72 -27.16
C ILE A 26 28.89 11.57 -27.43
N CYS A 27 29.37 12.24 -26.38
CA CYS A 27 30.60 13.02 -26.42
C CYS A 27 31.54 12.65 -25.25
N PRO A 28 32.87 12.89 -25.39
CA PRO A 28 33.84 12.58 -24.33
C PRO A 28 33.47 13.19 -22.97
N ARG A 29 32.92 14.41 -22.96
CA ARG A 29 32.53 15.11 -21.74
C ARG A 29 31.41 14.37 -21.00
N ASN A 30 30.33 13.99 -21.68
CA ASN A 30 29.21 13.26 -21.07
C ASN A 30 29.64 11.88 -20.56
N LEU A 31 30.52 11.19 -21.30
CA LEU A 31 31.07 9.89 -20.89
C LEU A 31 31.92 10.02 -19.63
N ILE A 32 32.93 10.89 -19.63
CA ILE A 32 33.83 11.12 -18.49
C ILE A 32 33.03 11.56 -17.25
N GLU A 33 32.09 12.50 -17.41
CA GLU A 33 31.26 12.97 -16.29
C GLU A 33 30.41 11.83 -15.70
N SER A 34 29.81 11.00 -16.55
CA SER A 34 29.00 9.85 -16.10
C SER A 34 29.85 8.80 -15.37
N GLU A 35 31.06 8.50 -15.86
CA GLU A 35 32.00 7.60 -15.18
C GLU A 35 32.45 8.15 -13.83
N ILE A 36 32.72 9.46 -13.74
CA ILE A 36 33.08 10.10 -12.47
C ILE A 36 31.89 10.02 -11.50
N PHE A 37 30.66 10.29 -11.95
CA PHE A 37 29.49 10.22 -11.08
C PHE A 37 29.32 8.82 -10.49
N ILE A 38 29.47 7.77 -11.29
CA ILE A 38 29.38 6.39 -10.82
C ILE A 38 30.49 6.09 -9.79
N LYS A 39 31.72 6.54 -10.03
CA LYS A 39 32.82 6.40 -9.07
C LYS A 39 32.55 7.12 -7.76
N LEU A 40 31.97 8.33 -7.80
CA LEU A 40 31.61 9.09 -6.60
C LEU A 40 30.51 8.40 -5.80
N LEU A 41 29.46 7.88 -6.48
CA LEU A 41 28.44 7.06 -5.83
C LEU A 41 29.06 5.88 -5.08
N LYS A 42 30.00 5.16 -5.73
CA LYS A 42 30.70 4.03 -5.12
C LYS A 42 31.47 4.42 -3.86
N ILE A 43 32.28 5.49 -3.93
CA ILE A 43 33.11 5.95 -2.81
C ILE A 43 32.23 6.25 -1.59
N GLU A 44 31.18 7.07 -1.77
CA GLU A 44 30.30 7.47 -0.66
C GLU A 44 29.47 6.30 -0.12
N THR A 45 29.10 5.35 -0.99
CA THR A 45 28.43 4.11 -0.58
C THR A 45 29.32 3.27 0.33
N ASP A 46 30.56 3.02 -0.10
CA ASP A 46 31.50 2.19 0.65
C ASP A 46 31.89 2.87 1.99
N GLU A 47 32.06 4.20 2.01
CA GLU A 47 32.26 4.97 3.24
C GLU A 47 31.09 4.84 4.22
N TYR A 48 29.85 4.99 3.73
CA TYR A 48 28.64 4.84 4.55
C TYR A 48 28.57 3.46 5.20
N PHE A 49 28.74 2.38 4.43
CA PHE A 49 28.65 1.01 4.97
C PHE A 49 29.81 0.68 5.91
N SER A 50 31.02 1.21 5.68
CA SER A 50 32.15 1.06 6.62
C SER A 50 31.82 1.69 7.97
N LYS A 51 31.38 2.95 7.97
CA LYS A 51 31.01 3.67 9.19
C LYS A 51 29.83 3.01 9.92
N LEU A 52 28.85 2.51 9.18
CA LEU A 52 27.73 1.78 9.77
C LEU A 52 28.20 0.48 10.43
N SER A 53 29.13 -0.25 9.80
CA SER A 53 29.74 -1.46 10.38
C SER A 53 30.42 -1.17 11.72
N GLU A 54 31.17 -0.08 11.81
CA GLU A 54 31.87 0.34 13.05
C GLU A 54 30.90 0.76 14.17
N THR A 55 29.75 1.34 13.82
CA THR A 55 28.79 1.90 14.78
C THR A 55 27.64 0.96 15.13
N SER A 56 27.48 -0.16 14.42
CA SER A 56 26.33 -1.07 14.57
C SER A 56 26.17 -1.63 15.98
N SER A 57 27.27 -1.99 16.66
CA SER A 57 27.20 -2.52 18.03
C SER A 57 26.71 -1.46 19.04
N ASN A 58 27.16 -0.21 18.90
CA ASN A 58 26.70 0.89 19.74
C ASN A 58 25.22 1.21 19.47
N LEU A 59 24.81 1.15 18.21
CA LEU A 59 23.42 1.34 17.80
C LEU A 59 22.52 0.23 18.37
N LEU A 60 22.97 -1.02 18.36
CA LEU A 60 22.26 -2.16 18.94
C LEU A 60 22.09 -1.98 20.46
N SER A 61 23.17 -1.70 21.20
CA SER A 61 23.12 -1.48 22.64
C SER A 61 22.14 -0.35 23.01
N SER A 62 22.16 0.73 22.23
CA SER A 62 21.22 1.85 22.41
C SER A 62 19.78 1.45 22.09
N ALA A 63 19.56 0.64 21.06
CA ALA A 63 18.24 0.12 20.70
C ALA A 63 17.68 -0.78 21.81
N VAL A 64 18.43 -1.78 22.27
CA VAL A 64 18.03 -2.69 23.35
C VAL A 64 17.68 -1.93 24.64
N CYS A 65 18.47 -0.90 24.99
CA CYS A 65 18.18 -0.05 26.14
C CYS A 65 16.84 0.69 25.98
N CYS A 66 16.60 1.30 24.81
CA CYS A 66 15.35 1.99 24.52
C CYS A 66 14.14 1.06 24.55
N MET A 67 14.30 -0.18 24.08
CA MET A 67 13.23 -1.19 24.01
C MET A 67 12.78 -1.69 25.38
N LYS A 68 13.66 -1.66 26.38
CA LYS A 68 13.34 -2.01 27.78
C LYS A 68 12.62 -0.88 28.54
N SER A 69 12.47 0.30 27.94
CA SER A 69 11.75 1.41 28.54
C SER A 69 10.24 1.16 28.53
N ASN A 70 9.57 1.51 29.63
CA ASN A 70 8.11 1.52 29.72
C ASN A 70 7.48 2.68 28.91
N ASN A 71 8.30 3.63 28.43
CA ASN A 71 7.82 4.71 27.58
C ASN A 71 7.70 4.25 26.12
N THR A 72 6.47 4.26 25.59
CA THR A 72 6.14 3.80 24.24
C THR A 72 6.90 4.54 23.14
N GLU A 73 7.14 5.84 23.28
CA GLU A 73 7.87 6.63 22.27
C GLU A 73 9.36 6.25 22.23
N ILE A 74 9.96 6.05 23.41
CA ILE A 74 11.35 5.60 23.52
C ILE A 74 11.49 4.18 22.98
N SER A 75 10.57 3.27 23.34
CA SER A 75 10.53 1.91 22.80
C SER A 75 10.42 1.91 21.27
N LYS A 76 9.56 2.75 20.69
CA LYS A 76 9.45 2.93 19.22
C LYS A 76 10.76 3.38 18.57
N LYS A 77 11.48 4.34 19.17
CA LYS A 77 12.81 4.75 18.70
C LYS A 77 13.80 3.60 18.76
N GLY A 78 13.72 2.73 19.78
CA GLY A 78 14.46 1.48 19.86
C GLY A 78 14.17 0.55 18.68
N PHE A 79 12.89 0.33 18.37
CA PHE A 79 12.46 -0.54 17.27
C PHE A 79 12.90 -0.02 15.90
N GLN A 80 12.81 1.30 15.66
CA GLN A 80 13.30 1.94 14.44
C GLN A 80 14.82 1.75 14.26
N ARG A 81 15.60 1.82 15.34
CA ARG A 81 17.04 1.56 15.30
C ARG A 81 17.35 0.10 14.97
N LEU A 82 16.58 -0.87 15.50
CA LEU A 82 16.71 -2.27 15.11
C LEU A 82 16.43 -2.47 13.61
N ASN A 83 15.36 -1.85 13.09
CA ASN A 83 15.06 -1.89 11.66
C ASN A 83 16.19 -1.30 10.83
N LYS A 84 16.80 -0.18 11.24
CA LYS A 84 17.96 0.40 10.56
C LYS A 84 19.13 -0.56 10.47
N ILE A 85 19.45 -1.27 11.56
CA ILE A 85 20.49 -2.32 11.57
C ILE A 85 20.11 -3.44 10.59
N ILE A 86 18.88 -3.97 10.69
CA ILE A 86 18.42 -5.09 9.87
C ILE A 86 18.33 -4.72 8.38
N PHE A 87 18.06 -3.46 8.04
CA PHE A 87 17.96 -3.02 6.65
C PHE A 87 19.34 -2.72 6.06
N ARG A 88 20.25 -2.12 6.84
CA ARG A 88 21.47 -1.49 6.29
C ARG A 88 22.78 -2.08 6.78
N ALA A 89 22.87 -2.60 8.01
CA ALA A 89 24.13 -3.12 8.53
C ALA A 89 24.62 -4.33 7.72
N PRO A 90 25.94 -4.59 7.62
CA PRO A 90 26.45 -5.76 6.92
C PRO A 90 25.94 -7.06 7.57
N CYS A 91 25.49 -8.02 6.75
CA CYS A 91 24.85 -9.25 7.24
C CYS A 91 25.80 -10.20 7.99
N HIS A 92 27.12 -9.98 7.89
CA HIS A 92 28.16 -10.75 8.59
C HIS A 92 28.54 -10.14 9.94
N SER A 93 27.94 -9.02 10.34
CA SER A 93 28.15 -8.45 11.67
C SER A 93 27.32 -9.20 12.72
N SER A 94 27.86 -9.39 13.92
CA SER A 94 27.11 -9.93 15.06
C SER A 94 25.89 -9.05 15.38
N ALA A 95 26.07 -7.73 15.34
CA ALA A 95 25.00 -6.77 15.58
C ALA A 95 23.77 -6.95 14.67
N PHE A 96 23.97 -7.40 13.43
CA PHE A 96 22.87 -7.73 12.52
C PHE A 96 22.08 -8.96 12.98
N LEU A 97 22.77 -10.03 13.37
CA LEU A 97 22.15 -11.26 13.87
C LEU A 97 21.39 -11.00 15.17
N ASP A 98 22.03 -10.30 16.09
CA ASP A 98 21.46 -9.96 17.40
C ASP A 98 20.24 -9.04 17.23
N ALA A 99 20.28 -8.09 16.29
CA ALA A 99 19.12 -7.24 16.00
C ALA A 99 17.89 -8.04 15.54
N ILE A 100 18.06 -9.11 14.74
CA ILE A 100 16.96 -9.99 14.32
C ILE A 100 16.36 -10.72 15.53
N LEU A 101 17.21 -11.24 16.42
CA LEU A 101 16.76 -11.93 17.63
C LEU A 101 16.03 -10.98 18.58
N GLU A 102 16.58 -9.79 18.83
CA GLU A 102 15.97 -8.76 19.68
C GLU A 102 14.62 -8.28 19.12
N ARG A 103 14.53 -8.09 17.79
CA ARG A 103 13.25 -7.74 17.15
C ARG A 103 12.22 -8.86 17.25
N SER A 104 12.65 -10.11 17.15
CA SER A 104 11.80 -11.30 17.35
C SER A 104 11.29 -11.39 18.78
N LEU A 105 12.16 -11.18 19.76
CA LEU A 105 11.84 -11.21 21.18
C LEU A 105 10.84 -10.12 21.56
N TYR A 106 11.07 -8.88 21.10
CA TYR A 106 10.13 -7.78 21.28
C TYR A 106 8.76 -8.11 20.69
N SER A 107 8.74 -8.73 19.52
CA SER A 107 7.49 -9.08 18.85
C SER A 107 6.72 -10.17 19.56
N ILE A 108 7.41 -11.17 20.13
CA ILE A 108 6.80 -12.18 21.00
C ILE A 108 6.22 -11.55 22.27
N ARG A 109 6.94 -10.61 22.90
CA ARG A 109 6.46 -9.89 24.10
C ARG A 109 5.19 -9.07 23.81
N ASN A 110 5.08 -8.52 22.60
CA ASN A 110 3.90 -7.79 22.13
C ASN A 110 2.88 -8.66 21.36
N GLN A 111 2.94 -9.99 21.51
CA GLN A 111 1.98 -10.95 20.93
C GLN A 111 1.92 -10.97 19.39
N HIS A 112 2.90 -10.39 18.70
CA HIS A 112 3.08 -10.46 17.26
C HIS A 112 3.81 -11.76 16.85
N TYR A 113 3.18 -12.91 17.09
CA TYR A 113 3.81 -14.23 16.89
C TYR A 113 4.11 -14.56 15.43
N SER A 114 3.20 -14.22 14.50
CA SER A 114 3.42 -14.44 13.06
C SER A 114 4.58 -13.61 12.50
N PHE A 115 4.79 -12.41 13.05
CA PHE A 115 5.95 -11.58 12.77
C PHE A 115 7.23 -12.27 13.24
N ALA A 116 7.25 -12.72 14.49
CA ALA A 116 8.43 -13.34 15.09
C ALA A 116 8.81 -14.63 14.35
N CYS A 117 7.84 -15.43 13.91
CA CYS A 117 8.09 -16.60 13.07
C CYS A 117 8.90 -16.26 11.81
N LYS A 118 8.56 -15.16 11.11
CA LYS A 118 9.28 -14.77 9.88
C LYS A 118 10.72 -14.38 10.16
N ASP A 119 10.95 -13.56 11.18
CA ASP A 119 12.30 -13.15 11.59
C ASP A 119 13.15 -14.34 12.01
N LEU A 120 12.59 -15.28 12.77
CA LEU A 120 13.29 -16.46 13.26
C LEU A 120 13.56 -17.48 12.16
N LEU A 121 12.64 -17.65 11.21
CA LEU A 121 12.88 -18.47 10.01
C LEU A 121 13.96 -17.86 9.12
N TYR A 122 13.97 -16.53 8.99
CA TYR A 122 15.05 -15.84 8.28
C TYR A 122 16.39 -16.01 9.01
N TYR A 123 16.42 -15.82 10.34
CA TYR A 123 17.60 -16.09 11.15
C TYR A 123 18.12 -17.52 10.92
N GLU A 124 17.23 -18.52 10.93
CA GLU A 124 17.59 -19.91 10.65
C GLU A 124 18.23 -20.11 9.28
N SER A 125 17.80 -19.36 8.25
CA SER A 125 18.36 -19.44 6.89
C SER A 125 19.76 -18.81 6.72
N LEU A 126 20.22 -18.00 7.67
CA LEU A 126 21.55 -17.36 7.62
C LEU A 126 22.69 -18.37 7.80
N ASP A 127 23.90 -18.00 7.38
CA ASP A 127 25.10 -18.86 7.51
C ASP A 127 25.31 -19.29 8.97
N SER A 128 25.42 -20.60 9.20
CA SER A 128 25.60 -21.19 10.52
C SER A 128 26.91 -20.76 11.18
N ARG A 129 27.94 -20.42 10.39
CA ARG A 129 29.24 -19.96 10.88
C ARG A 129 29.19 -18.61 11.60
N LEU A 130 28.15 -17.83 11.34
CA LEU A 130 27.97 -16.51 11.95
C LEU A 130 27.20 -16.57 13.28
N LYS A 131 26.55 -17.70 13.58
CA LYS A 131 25.65 -17.85 14.72
C LYS A 131 26.37 -18.43 15.92
N THR A 132 26.06 -17.90 17.10
CA THR A 132 26.48 -18.52 18.37
C THR A 132 25.58 -19.72 18.70
N THR A 133 26.11 -20.66 19.49
CA THR A 133 25.33 -21.79 20.02
C THR A 133 24.13 -21.28 20.82
N GLU A 134 24.36 -20.30 21.70
CA GLU A 134 23.35 -19.63 22.50
C GLU A 134 22.24 -19.01 21.63
N GLY A 135 22.61 -18.16 20.67
CA GLY A 135 21.65 -17.50 19.78
C GLY A 135 20.85 -18.50 18.94
N THR A 136 21.45 -19.64 18.58
CA THR A 136 20.76 -20.73 17.86
C THR A 136 19.73 -21.41 18.76
N VAL A 137 20.06 -21.73 20.01
CA VAL A 137 19.11 -22.33 20.97
C VAL A 137 17.97 -21.37 21.28
N LEU A 138 18.29 -20.10 21.54
CA LEU A 138 17.28 -19.07 21.81
C LEU A 138 16.34 -18.90 20.61
N SER A 139 16.87 -18.79 19.40
CA SER A 139 16.08 -18.70 18.17
C SER A 139 15.11 -19.87 18.00
N GLN A 140 15.59 -21.11 18.19
CA GLN A 140 14.74 -22.29 18.06
C GLN A 140 13.67 -22.38 19.17
N SER A 141 13.99 -21.92 20.38
CA SER A 141 13.04 -21.82 21.50
C SER A 141 11.91 -20.83 21.17
N LEU A 142 12.27 -19.62 20.74
CA LEU A 142 11.32 -18.59 20.33
C LEU A 142 10.47 -19.04 19.13
N LEU A 143 11.07 -19.74 18.15
CA LEU A 143 10.37 -20.18 16.95
C LEU A 143 9.36 -21.27 17.27
N CYS A 144 9.72 -22.24 18.11
CA CYS A 144 8.81 -23.27 18.59
C CYS A 144 7.59 -22.65 19.28
N PHE A 145 7.83 -21.67 20.18
CA PHE A 145 6.76 -20.97 20.88
C PHE A 145 5.87 -20.18 19.92
N ALA A 146 6.46 -19.41 19.01
CA ALA A 146 5.69 -18.62 18.05
C ALA A 146 4.86 -19.49 17.08
N LEU A 147 5.39 -20.63 16.62
CA LEU A 147 4.64 -21.60 15.80
C LEU A 147 3.45 -22.20 16.56
N PHE A 148 3.62 -22.51 17.84
CA PHE A 148 2.53 -22.98 18.69
C PHE A 148 1.44 -21.90 18.86
N MET A 149 1.84 -20.65 19.17
CA MET A 149 0.89 -19.54 19.32
C MET A 149 0.14 -19.21 18.02
N THR A 150 0.78 -19.43 16.86
CA THR A 150 0.14 -19.30 15.53
C THR A 150 -0.63 -20.55 15.08
N ARG A 151 -0.75 -21.56 15.95
CA ARG A 151 -1.48 -22.82 15.73
C ARG A 151 -0.90 -23.73 14.63
N ASP A 152 0.36 -23.55 14.23
CA ASP A 152 1.08 -24.53 13.41
C ASP A 152 1.71 -25.61 14.30
N ASN A 153 0.85 -26.41 14.95
CA ASN A 153 1.25 -27.44 15.90
C ASN A 153 2.15 -28.51 15.26
N LYS A 154 2.00 -28.76 13.95
CA LYS A 154 2.84 -29.72 13.22
C LYS A 154 4.29 -29.23 13.15
N ALA A 155 4.50 -27.98 12.74
CA ALA A 155 5.83 -27.39 12.70
C ALA A 155 6.40 -27.21 14.13
N ALA A 156 5.58 -26.76 15.08
CA ALA A 156 5.98 -26.61 16.49
C ALA A 156 6.46 -27.94 17.09
N LYS A 157 5.73 -29.05 16.86
CA LYS A 157 6.10 -30.39 17.33
C LYS A 157 7.45 -30.84 16.77
N GLN A 158 7.70 -30.60 15.47
CA GLN A 158 8.98 -30.92 14.86
C GLN A 158 10.13 -30.10 15.48
N LYS A 159 9.89 -28.81 15.75
CA LYS A 159 10.88 -27.93 16.39
C LYS A 159 11.14 -28.30 17.85
N LEU A 160 10.11 -28.64 18.61
CA LEU A 160 10.23 -29.08 20.01
C LEU A 160 11.10 -30.33 20.14
N LYS A 161 10.96 -31.30 19.22
CA LYS A 161 11.80 -32.51 19.19
C LYS A 161 13.29 -32.16 19.04
N ASN A 162 13.62 -31.31 18.06
CA ASN A 162 15.00 -30.89 17.82
C ASN A 162 15.57 -30.06 18.98
N LEU A 163 14.73 -29.24 19.62
CA LEU A 163 15.14 -28.36 20.72
C LEU A 163 15.53 -29.12 21.99
N LYS A 164 14.85 -30.24 22.30
CA LYS A 164 15.20 -31.12 23.43
C LYS A 164 16.65 -31.58 23.34
N ASP A 165 17.03 -32.14 22.20
CA ASP A 165 18.38 -32.63 21.94
C ASP A 165 19.43 -31.50 22.05
N MET A 166 19.08 -30.28 21.66
CA MET A 166 19.98 -29.12 21.75
C MET A 166 20.18 -28.63 23.19
N ILE A 167 19.10 -28.55 23.99
CA ILE A 167 19.16 -28.06 25.37
C ILE A 167 19.89 -29.04 26.28
N ASP A 168 19.72 -30.34 26.05
CA ASP A 168 20.41 -31.39 26.81
C ASP A 168 21.93 -31.38 26.56
N ARG A 169 22.36 -30.92 25.38
CA ARG A 169 23.78 -30.78 25.01
C ARG A 169 24.39 -29.42 25.34
N LEU A 170 23.58 -28.47 25.84
CA LEU A 170 24.02 -27.10 26.07
C LEU A 170 24.85 -26.98 27.36
N PRO A 171 26.07 -26.41 27.31
CA PRO A 171 26.87 -26.14 28.51
C PRO A 171 26.12 -25.26 29.51
N SER A 172 26.39 -25.42 30.80
CA SER A 172 25.77 -24.61 31.85
C SER A 172 26.11 -23.12 31.74
N THR A 173 27.26 -22.77 31.16
CA THR A 173 27.69 -21.38 30.89
C THR A 173 26.83 -20.66 29.87
N ASP A 174 26.19 -21.41 28.96
CA ASP A 174 25.45 -20.87 27.81
C ASP A 174 23.92 -20.90 28.06
N LYS A 175 23.50 -21.37 29.25
CA LYS A 175 22.10 -21.37 29.71
C LYS A 175 21.75 -20.00 30.30
N THR A 176 21.38 -19.07 29.43
CA THR A 176 20.87 -17.76 29.88
C THR A 176 19.51 -17.86 30.55
N SER A 177 19.17 -16.82 31.33
CA SER A 177 17.86 -16.72 31.99
C SER A 177 16.70 -16.75 31.00
N GLU A 178 16.89 -16.16 29.81
CA GLU A 178 15.90 -16.12 28.73
C GLU A 178 15.66 -17.51 28.15
N ILE A 179 16.71 -18.26 27.79
CA ILE A 179 16.58 -19.65 27.33
C ILE A 179 15.84 -20.50 28.37
N SER A 180 16.22 -20.36 29.65
CA SER A 180 15.60 -21.10 30.75
C SER A 180 14.11 -20.77 30.91
N SER A 181 13.74 -19.49 30.76
CA SER A 181 12.35 -19.04 30.87
C SER A 181 11.46 -19.58 29.73
N PHE A 182 11.91 -19.48 28.48
CA PHE A 182 11.16 -19.99 27.33
C PHE A 182 11.12 -21.51 27.31
N TRP A 183 12.19 -22.17 27.74
CA TRP A 183 12.20 -23.61 27.88
C TRP A 183 11.15 -24.10 28.90
N SER A 184 11.09 -23.46 30.08
CA SER A 184 10.08 -23.77 31.09
C SER A 184 8.65 -23.56 30.56
N LEU A 185 8.45 -22.51 29.76
CA LEU A 185 7.17 -22.23 29.10
C LEU A 185 6.80 -23.31 28.08
N LEU A 186 7.74 -23.75 27.25
CA LEU A 186 7.53 -24.83 26.27
C LEU A 186 7.24 -26.18 26.94
N GLN A 187 7.90 -26.48 28.07
CA GLN A 187 7.60 -27.68 28.86
C GLN A 187 6.16 -27.67 29.38
N LYS A 188 5.62 -26.50 29.77
CA LYS A 188 4.21 -26.35 30.16
C LYS A 188 3.26 -26.68 29.01
N TYR A 189 3.58 -26.24 27.79
CA TYR A 189 2.76 -26.47 26.60
C TYR A 189 3.05 -27.79 25.88
N GLU A 190 4.01 -28.59 26.34
CA GLU A 190 4.45 -29.80 25.63
C GLU A 190 3.29 -30.76 25.35
N LYS A 191 2.39 -30.97 26.31
CA LYS A 191 1.23 -31.84 26.13
C LYS A 191 0.30 -31.32 25.04
N GLU A 192 0.06 -30.01 24.99
CA GLU A 192 -0.81 -29.35 24.01
C GLU A 192 -0.18 -29.34 22.60
N ILE A 193 1.12 -29.11 22.49
CA ILE A 193 1.87 -29.18 21.23
C ILE A 193 1.84 -30.60 20.65
N ASN A 194 1.88 -31.62 21.52
CA ASN A 194 1.93 -33.02 21.11
C ASN A 194 0.55 -33.66 20.84
N GLN A 195 -0.55 -33.03 21.27
CA GLN A 195 -1.90 -33.52 21.02
C GLN A 195 -2.18 -33.58 19.51
N GLU A 196 -2.77 -34.71 19.06
CA GLU A 196 -3.34 -34.79 17.71
C GLU A 196 -4.53 -33.82 17.65
N THR A 197 -4.50 -32.89 16.68
CA THR A 197 -5.58 -31.94 16.44
C THR A 197 -6.85 -32.67 15.99
N ARG A 198 -7.63 -33.21 16.94
CA ARG A 198 -8.97 -33.77 16.69
C ARG A 198 -10.05 -32.70 16.55
N ASN A 199 -9.78 -31.47 16.99
CA ASN A 199 -10.72 -30.36 16.91
C ASN A 199 -10.29 -29.39 15.80
N VAL A 200 -10.97 -29.57 14.66
CA VAL A 200 -11.09 -28.70 13.49
C VAL A 200 -9.78 -28.13 12.91
N GLN A 201 -9.30 -28.76 11.85
CA GLN A 201 -8.51 -28.10 10.81
C GLN A 201 -9.36 -26.99 10.15
N TYR A 202 -9.49 -25.83 10.80
CA TYR A 202 -9.98 -24.62 10.12
C TYR A 202 -8.90 -24.03 9.19
N THR A 203 -7.66 -24.48 9.29
CA THR A 203 -6.57 -24.15 8.37
C THR A 203 -6.51 -25.15 7.22
N ARG A 204 -7.59 -25.28 6.44
CA ARG A 204 -7.35 -25.55 5.01
C ARG A 204 -6.59 -24.32 4.52
N LYS A 205 -5.30 -24.49 4.20
CA LYS A 205 -4.58 -23.49 3.40
C LYS A 205 -5.52 -23.13 2.25
N PRO A 206 -5.89 -21.85 2.08
CA PRO A 206 -6.77 -21.45 1.00
C PRO A 206 -6.30 -22.10 -0.29
N MET A 207 -7.09 -23.03 -0.81
CA MET A 207 -6.83 -23.64 -2.10
C MET A 207 -7.37 -22.64 -3.12
N ILE A 208 -6.55 -21.63 -3.39
CA ILE A 208 -6.87 -20.50 -4.26
C ILE A 208 -7.29 -21.05 -5.62
N LYS A 209 -8.58 -20.96 -5.93
CA LYS A 209 -9.04 -21.18 -7.31
C LYS A 209 -8.50 -20.01 -8.14
N SER A 210 -7.78 -20.31 -9.21
CA SER A 210 -7.28 -19.27 -10.12
C SER A 210 -8.45 -18.52 -10.75
N PHE A 211 -8.40 -17.19 -10.77
CA PHE A 211 -9.38 -16.39 -11.51
C PHE A 211 -9.37 -16.78 -12.99
N VAL A 212 -10.56 -17.01 -13.55
CA VAL A 212 -10.74 -17.35 -14.96
C VAL A 212 -11.57 -16.24 -15.63
N PRO A 213 -11.10 -15.65 -16.74
CA PRO A 213 -11.89 -14.70 -17.51
C PRO A 213 -13.21 -15.29 -18.01
N PHE A 214 -14.17 -14.43 -18.31
CA PHE A 214 -15.42 -14.77 -19.00
C PHE A 214 -15.11 -15.62 -20.24
N ASN A 215 -15.85 -16.69 -20.48
CA ASN A 215 -15.57 -17.65 -21.56
C ASN A 215 -14.14 -18.25 -21.58
N GLY A 216 -13.40 -18.20 -20.46
CA GLY A 216 -12.04 -18.72 -20.37
C GLY A 216 -10.99 -17.84 -21.05
N PHE A 217 -9.73 -18.25 -20.93
CA PHE A 217 -8.61 -17.57 -21.58
C PHE A 217 -8.68 -17.71 -23.10
N GLY A 218 -8.45 -16.61 -23.82
CA GLY A 218 -8.32 -16.62 -25.27
C GLY A 218 -6.95 -17.17 -25.73
N GLY A 219 -6.88 -17.64 -26.98
CA GLY A 219 -5.64 -18.11 -27.60
C GLY A 219 -4.81 -17.03 -28.30
N SER A 220 -5.13 -15.75 -28.13
CA SER A 220 -4.43 -14.67 -28.83
C SER A 220 -3.10 -14.33 -28.16
N LYS A 221 -2.00 -14.44 -28.90
CA LYS A 221 -0.65 -14.10 -28.41
C LYS A 221 -0.49 -12.66 -27.94
N LYS A 222 -1.27 -11.72 -28.49
CA LYS A 222 -1.20 -10.28 -28.13
C LYS A 222 -2.00 -9.93 -26.88
N ILE A 223 -3.00 -10.73 -26.54
CA ILE A 223 -3.84 -10.55 -25.35
C ILE A 223 -3.96 -11.88 -24.57
N PRO A 224 -2.83 -12.51 -24.18
CA PRO A 224 -2.80 -13.90 -23.71
C PRO A 224 -3.58 -14.13 -22.41
N PHE A 225 -3.85 -13.06 -21.66
CA PHE A 225 -4.57 -13.12 -20.38
C PHE A 225 -6.02 -12.60 -20.47
N ALA A 226 -6.47 -12.19 -21.67
CA ALA A 226 -7.83 -11.76 -21.91
C ALA A 226 -8.78 -12.95 -22.12
N SER A 227 -10.06 -12.66 -21.94
CA SER A 227 -11.18 -13.52 -22.28
C SER A 227 -11.15 -13.95 -23.75
N SER A 228 -11.59 -15.18 -24.03
CA SER A 228 -11.85 -15.66 -25.40
C SER A 228 -12.96 -14.87 -26.11
N ALA A 229 -13.76 -14.12 -25.35
CA ALA A 229 -14.71 -13.14 -25.85
C ALA A 229 -14.05 -11.85 -26.37
N CYS A 230 -12.72 -11.72 -26.29
CA CYS A 230 -11.98 -10.56 -26.76
C CYS A 230 -11.08 -10.92 -27.94
N GLU A 231 -10.79 -9.93 -28.78
CA GLU A 231 -9.81 -10.06 -29.86
C GLU A 231 -8.99 -8.81 -30.08
N TYR A 232 -7.77 -9.00 -30.52
CA TYR A 232 -6.89 -7.92 -30.93
C TYR A 232 -7.01 -7.72 -32.44
N LYS A 233 -7.37 -6.51 -32.88
CA LYS A 233 -7.54 -6.15 -34.30
C LYS A 233 -6.69 -4.94 -34.64
N ARG A 234 -6.06 -4.99 -35.82
CA ARG A 234 -5.50 -3.81 -36.50
C ARG A 234 -6.55 -3.28 -37.48
N THR A 235 -7.01 -2.06 -37.27
CA THR A 235 -7.87 -1.37 -38.26
C THR A 235 -7.04 -0.95 -39.48
N MET A 236 -7.61 -1.04 -40.68
CA MET A 236 -6.87 -0.78 -41.93
C MET A 236 -6.21 0.61 -41.99
N ASN A 237 -6.76 1.62 -41.30
CA ASN A 237 -6.25 3.00 -41.25
C ASN A 237 -6.19 3.57 -39.81
N GLY A 238 -6.12 2.72 -38.77
CA GLY A 238 -6.17 3.18 -37.38
C GLY A 238 -5.29 2.35 -36.43
N PRO A 239 -5.05 2.85 -35.20
CA PRO A 239 -4.24 2.15 -34.21
C PRO A 239 -4.86 0.80 -33.85
N ALA A 240 -4.02 -0.17 -33.52
CA ALA A 240 -4.50 -1.47 -33.08
C ALA A 240 -5.21 -1.37 -31.72
N GLY A 241 -6.27 -2.16 -31.54
CA GLY A 241 -7.08 -2.15 -30.33
C GLY A 241 -7.60 -3.54 -29.95
N VAL A 242 -8.20 -3.64 -28.77
CA VAL A 242 -8.85 -4.85 -28.27
C VAL A 242 -10.37 -4.66 -28.34
N PHE A 243 -11.07 -5.60 -28.97
CA PHE A 243 -12.51 -5.51 -29.24
C PHE A 243 -13.24 -6.74 -28.69
N ALA A 244 -14.52 -6.57 -28.34
CA ALA A 244 -15.38 -7.69 -27.96
C ALA A 244 -15.80 -8.50 -29.19
N ARG A 245 -15.69 -9.82 -29.13
CA ARG A 245 -16.21 -10.79 -30.13
C ARG A 245 -17.67 -11.10 -29.94
N VAL A 246 -18.12 -11.09 -28.69
CA VAL A 246 -19.47 -11.40 -28.26
C VAL A 246 -19.93 -10.36 -27.25
N ASN A 247 -21.24 -10.32 -26.98
CA ASN A 247 -21.77 -9.47 -25.93
C ASN A 247 -21.22 -9.93 -24.57
N ILE A 248 -20.68 -8.99 -23.79
CA ILE A 248 -20.11 -9.25 -22.46
C ILE A 248 -20.97 -8.50 -21.43
N PRO A 249 -21.63 -9.20 -20.50
CA PRO A 249 -22.39 -8.56 -19.43
C PRO A 249 -21.50 -7.67 -18.54
N LYS A 250 -22.09 -6.64 -17.96
CA LYS A 250 -21.47 -5.82 -16.90
C LYS A 250 -21.03 -6.69 -15.71
N GLY A 251 -19.92 -6.32 -15.08
CA GLY A 251 -19.37 -7.02 -13.89
C GLY A 251 -18.60 -8.30 -14.19
N LYS A 252 -18.42 -8.67 -15.47
CA LYS A 252 -17.65 -9.87 -15.84
C LYS A 252 -16.15 -9.57 -15.89
N ILE A 253 -15.37 -10.52 -15.37
CA ILE A 253 -13.91 -10.51 -15.50
C ILE A 253 -13.58 -10.80 -16.96
N ILE A 254 -12.90 -9.88 -17.64
CA ILE A 254 -12.46 -10.07 -19.03
C ILE A 254 -10.95 -10.24 -19.15
N LEU A 255 -10.22 -10.04 -18.06
CA LEU A 255 -8.76 -10.03 -18.04
C LEU A 255 -8.25 -10.41 -16.66
N VAL A 256 -7.29 -11.32 -16.61
CA VAL A 256 -6.59 -11.73 -15.38
C VAL A 256 -5.10 -11.71 -15.68
N ASP A 257 -4.46 -10.55 -15.54
CA ASP A 257 -3.09 -10.30 -15.96
C ASP A 257 -2.14 -10.27 -14.75
N THR A 258 -1.04 -10.99 -14.82
CA THR A 258 0.02 -10.93 -13.81
C THR A 258 1.13 -10.04 -14.32
N PRO A 259 1.53 -8.96 -13.60
CA PRO A 259 2.60 -8.09 -14.04
C PRO A 259 3.88 -8.86 -14.33
N VAL A 260 4.44 -8.65 -15.51
CA VAL A 260 5.72 -9.23 -15.91
C VAL A 260 6.84 -8.56 -15.13
N TYR A 261 6.77 -7.24 -15.01
CA TYR A 261 7.65 -6.43 -14.18
C TYR A 261 6.82 -5.44 -13.38
N PHE A 262 7.22 -5.18 -12.16
CA PHE A 262 6.71 -4.06 -11.38
C PHE A 262 7.87 -3.39 -10.64
N GLN A 263 7.65 -2.14 -10.26
CA GLN A 263 8.57 -1.41 -9.40
C GLN A 263 7.78 -0.57 -8.41
N PHE A 264 8.40 -0.39 -7.26
CA PHE A 264 7.87 0.37 -6.16
C PHE A 264 8.66 1.66 -6.02
N SER A 265 7.95 2.74 -5.73
CA SER A 265 8.53 4.08 -5.58
C SER A 265 9.16 4.34 -4.22
N ALA A 266 8.95 3.46 -3.24
CA ALA A 266 9.46 3.61 -1.89
C ALA A 266 10.05 2.26 -1.46
N PRO A 267 11.29 2.22 -0.96
CA PRO A 267 11.88 0.99 -0.46
C PRO A 267 11.29 0.60 0.90
N PHE A 268 11.61 -0.61 1.36
CA PHE A 268 11.30 -1.09 2.72
C PHE A 268 9.81 -1.24 3.09
N LEU A 269 8.89 -1.15 2.12
CA LEU A 269 7.45 -1.27 2.36
C LEU A 269 6.81 -2.48 1.69
N ASN A 270 7.38 -3.02 0.62
CA ASN A 270 6.83 -4.18 -0.09
C ASN A 270 7.90 -5.19 -0.42
N CYS A 271 7.47 -6.44 -0.57
CA CYS A 271 8.33 -7.46 -1.15
C CYS A 271 8.50 -7.21 -2.64
N GLU A 272 9.76 -7.16 -3.07
CA GLU A 272 10.18 -6.90 -4.45
C GLU A 272 9.87 -8.06 -5.41
N LYS A 273 9.56 -9.25 -4.87
CA LYS A 273 9.17 -10.43 -5.66
C LYS A 273 7.67 -10.63 -5.74
N CYS A 274 6.96 -10.66 -4.60
CA CYS A 274 5.54 -10.99 -4.55
C CYS A 274 4.62 -9.77 -4.38
N GLY A 275 5.17 -8.58 -4.16
CA GLY A 275 4.42 -7.33 -4.01
C GLY A 275 3.70 -7.17 -2.67
N VAL A 276 3.72 -8.17 -1.79
CA VAL A 276 3.06 -8.13 -0.48
C VAL A 276 3.65 -7.01 0.37
N HIS A 277 2.76 -6.17 0.90
CA HIS A 277 3.10 -5.16 1.89
C HIS A 277 3.26 -5.80 3.28
N GLN A 278 4.26 -5.36 4.06
CA GLN A 278 4.49 -5.81 5.44
C GLN A 278 4.97 -4.62 6.26
N GLU A 279 4.16 -4.09 7.16
CA GLU A 279 4.54 -2.90 7.95
C GLU A 279 5.80 -3.11 8.80
N LEU A 280 6.12 -4.37 9.12
CA LEU A 280 7.11 -4.68 10.14
C LEU A 280 8.25 -5.62 9.64
N VAL A 281 7.99 -6.67 8.85
CA VAL A 281 9.03 -7.65 8.45
C VAL A 281 9.44 -7.49 7.00
N PHE A 282 10.61 -6.91 6.77
CA PHE A 282 11.34 -7.15 5.54
C PHE A 282 12.78 -7.54 5.82
N HIS A 283 13.28 -8.43 4.99
CA HIS A 283 14.69 -8.77 4.94
C HIS A 283 15.27 -8.13 3.69
N THR A 284 16.33 -7.35 3.87
CA THR A 284 17.04 -6.75 2.74
C THR A 284 18.05 -7.74 2.17
N CYS A 285 18.24 -7.73 0.85
CA CYS A 285 19.30 -8.51 0.20
C CYS A 285 20.64 -8.27 0.91
N SER A 286 21.36 -9.35 1.24
CA SER A 286 22.64 -9.32 1.95
C SER A 286 23.73 -8.48 1.27
N ARG A 287 23.65 -8.29 -0.05
CA ARG A 287 24.65 -7.55 -0.83
C ARG A 287 24.30 -6.07 -1.04
N CYS A 288 23.10 -5.76 -1.52
CA CYS A 288 22.73 -4.37 -1.83
C CYS A 288 22.12 -3.62 -0.64
N ARG A 289 21.59 -4.34 0.36
CA ARG A 289 20.94 -3.76 1.55
C ARG A 289 19.82 -2.76 1.21
N TYR A 290 19.16 -2.98 0.06
CA TYR A 290 18.11 -2.11 -0.49
C TYR A 290 16.84 -2.91 -0.82
N LYS A 291 16.96 -3.90 -1.72
CA LYS A 291 15.83 -4.75 -2.12
C LYS A 291 15.28 -5.53 -0.92
N THR A 292 13.96 -5.51 -0.74
CA THR A 292 13.25 -6.09 0.41
C THR A 292 12.42 -7.30 0.03
N TYR A 293 12.45 -8.33 0.88
CA TYR A 293 11.74 -9.57 0.66
C TYR A 293 11.01 -10.01 1.93
N CYS A 294 9.82 -10.60 1.74
CA CYS A 294 9.02 -11.13 2.84
C CYS A 294 9.51 -12.48 3.38
N THR A 295 10.23 -13.24 2.54
CA THR A 295 10.76 -14.56 2.85
C THR A 295 12.06 -14.80 2.10
N GLN A 296 12.86 -15.74 2.60
CA GLN A 296 14.07 -16.21 1.93
C GLN A 296 13.77 -16.78 0.54
N THR A 297 12.67 -17.53 0.40
CA THR A 297 12.22 -18.07 -0.90
C THR A 297 11.95 -16.95 -1.92
N CYS A 298 11.34 -15.84 -1.50
CA CYS A 298 11.13 -14.71 -2.40
C CYS A 298 12.45 -14.07 -2.85
N MET A 299 13.45 -14.03 -1.98
CA MET A 299 14.80 -13.54 -2.31
C MET A 299 15.48 -14.47 -3.33
N GLU A 300 15.43 -15.78 -3.11
CA GLU A 300 16.01 -16.81 -4.00
C GLU A 300 15.35 -16.81 -5.38
N LEU A 301 14.02 -16.69 -5.44
CA LEU A 301 13.26 -16.61 -6.69
C LEU A 301 13.47 -15.30 -7.47
N ASP A 302 13.92 -14.22 -6.82
CA ASP A 302 14.31 -12.98 -7.53
C ASP A 302 15.80 -12.95 -7.88
N TRP A 303 16.63 -13.76 -7.21
CA TRP A 303 18.09 -13.69 -7.29
C TRP A 303 18.64 -13.83 -8.71
N GLU A 304 18.06 -14.71 -9.55
CA GLU A 304 18.50 -14.91 -10.93
C GLU A 304 18.56 -13.59 -11.73
N ILE A 305 17.57 -12.72 -11.49
CA ILE A 305 17.48 -11.40 -12.12
C ILE A 305 18.23 -10.38 -11.25
N HIS A 306 17.96 -10.36 -9.95
CA HIS A 306 18.48 -9.38 -9.01
C HIS A 306 20.01 -9.33 -8.99
N GLN A 307 20.70 -10.46 -9.13
CA GLN A 307 22.17 -10.51 -9.08
C GLN A 307 22.85 -9.53 -10.05
N THR A 308 22.24 -9.28 -11.21
CA THR A 308 22.78 -8.41 -12.26
C THR A 308 22.51 -6.92 -12.01
N GLU A 309 21.43 -6.59 -11.30
CA GLU A 309 21.07 -5.22 -10.90
C GLU A 309 21.54 -4.88 -9.47
N CYS A 310 21.94 -5.88 -8.69
CA CYS A 310 22.26 -5.78 -7.26
C CYS A 310 23.30 -4.70 -6.96
N TYR A 311 24.35 -4.59 -7.78
CA TYR A 311 25.38 -3.56 -7.58
C TYR A 311 24.82 -2.15 -7.83
N GLY A 312 23.96 -1.98 -8.82
CA GLY A 312 23.29 -0.71 -9.12
C GLY A 312 22.35 -0.25 -8.01
N TYR A 313 21.75 -1.18 -7.26
CA TYR A 313 21.04 -0.86 -6.02
C TYR A 313 21.97 -0.49 -4.88
N LYS A 314 23.09 -1.22 -4.72
CA LYS A 314 24.06 -0.96 -3.65
C LYS A 314 24.52 0.50 -3.68
N ILE A 315 24.91 0.99 -4.87
CA ILE A 315 25.42 2.36 -5.05
C ILE A 315 24.32 3.44 -5.19
N GLY A 316 23.05 3.07 -5.06
CA GLY A 316 21.91 3.99 -5.18
C GLY A 316 21.56 4.45 -6.60
N LEU A 317 22.31 4.05 -7.64
CA LEU A 317 22.08 4.49 -9.02
C LEU A 317 20.69 4.10 -9.56
N ILE A 318 20.31 2.83 -9.45
CA ILE A 318 19.02 2.34 -9.94
C ILE A 318 17.85 3.00 -9.20
N PRO A 319 17.86 3.07 -7.85
CA PRO A 319 16.88 3.85 -7.09
C PRO A 319 16.76 5.32 -7.48
N MET A 320 17.89 6.05 -7.58
CA MET A 320 17.87 7.49 -7.92
C MET A 320 17.44 7.79 -9.36
N LEU A 321 17.50 6.79 -10.24
CA LEU A 321 17.02 6.88 -11.62
C LEU A 321 15.63 6.26 -11.79
N GLU A 322 15.13 5.52 -10.81
CA GLU A 322 13.84 4.84 -10.85
C GLU A 322 13.71 3.83 -12.01
N THR A 323 14.81 3.12 -12.28
CA THR A 323 15.05 2.34 -13.50
C THR A 323 14.89 0.83 -13.35
N THR A 324 14.31 0.35 -12.25
CA THR A 324 14.15 -1.09 -11.99
C THR A 324 13.50 -1.83 -13.16
N GLN A 325 12.34 -1.35 -13.62
CA GLN A 325 11.65 -1.97 -14.75
C GLN A 325 12.48 -1.89 -16.04
N LEU A 326 13.12 -0.74 -16.28
CA LEU A 326 13.95 -0.51 -17.46
C LEU A 326 15.14 -1.48 -17.51
N PHE A 327 15.85 -1.64 -16.40
CA PHE A 327 16.99 -2.55 -16.31
C PHE A 327 16.56 -4.01 -16.56
N ARG A 328 15.45 -4.44 -15.95
CA ARG A 328 14.91 -5.80 -16.15
C ARG A 328 14.43 -6.03 -17.58
N CYS A 329 13.77 -5.05 -18.20
CA CYS A 329 13.40 -5.14 -19.61
C CYS A 329 14.64 -5.20 -20.53
N PHE A 330 15.67 -4.42 -20.21
CA PHE A 330 16.93 -4.42 -20.97
C PHE A 330 17.66 -5.77 -20.87
N LEU A 331 17.75 -6.37 -19.70
CA LEU A 331 18.33 -7.72 -19.55
C LEU A 331 17.64 -8.76 -20.42
N GLN A 332 16.32 -8.66 -20.52
CA GLN A 332 15.51 -9.60 -21.29
C GLN A 332 15.60 -9.32 -22.78
N ALA A 333 15.73 -8.05 -23.17
CA ALA A 333 16.10 -7.64 -24.51
C ALA A 333 17.48 -8.18 -24.88
N ALA A 334 18.48 -8.06 -24.01
CA ALA A 334 19.81 -8.59 -24.22
C ALA A 334 19.82 -10.12 -24.39
N LYS A 335 19.09 -10.86 -23.53
CA LYS A 335 18.91 -12.32 -23.66
C LYS A 335 18.29 -12.70 -25.02
N TYR A 336 17.24 -11.99 -25.43
CA TYR A 336 16.55 -12.20 -26.69
C TYR A 336 17.47 -11.91 -27.90
N LEU A 337 18.14 -10.75 -27.90
CA LEU A 337 19.03 -10.34 -28.98
C LEU A 337 20.28 -11.23 -29.08
N ASN A 338 20.81 -11.75 -27.98
CA ASN A 338 21.92 -12.70 -28.01
C ASN A 338 21.57 -13.95 -28.82
N GLN A 339 20.37 -14.53 -28.60
CA GLN A 339 19.90 -15.68 -29.36
C GLN A 339 19.77 -15.37 -30.86
N ALA A 340 19.34 -14.15 -31.20
CA ALA A 340 19.26 -13.67 -32.57
C ALA A 340 20.64 -13.59 -33.22
N ILE A 341 21.58 -12.92 -32.56
CA ILE A 341 22.95 -12.70 -33.04
C ILE A 341 23.67 -14.04 -33.25
N LEU A 342 23.51 -15.00 -32.33
CA LEU A 342 24.08 -16.34 -32.45
C LEU A 342 23.52 -17.13 -33.65
N LYS A 343 22.21 -16.99 -33.96
CA LYS A 343 21.58 -17.68 -35.09
C LYS A 343 22.02 -17.13 -36.45
N HIS A 344 22.27 -15.82 -36.55
CA HIS A 344 22.62 -15.18 -37.82
C HIS A 344 24.14 -15.16 -38.10
N GLY A 345 25.00 -15.47 -37.13
CA GLY A 345 26.44 -15.74 -37.33
C GLY A 345 27.25 -14.58 -37.91
N ARG A 346 26.68 -13.37 -38.03
CA ARG A 346 27.35 -12.20 -38.60
C ARG A 346 28.09 -11.44 -37.51
N ILE A 347 29.37 -11.17 -37.75
CA ILE A 347 30.16 -10.25 -36.94
C ILE A 347 29.67 -8.83 -37.24
N LEU A 348 29.07 -8.18 -36.24
CA LEU A 348 28.59 -6.80 -36.35
C LEU A 348 29.72 -5.85 -35.93
N ASN A 349 30.37 -5.21 -36.90
CA ASN A 349 31.48 -4.26 -36.68
C ASN A 349 31.07 -2.78 -36.78
N ASP A 350 29.90 -2.49 -37.35
CA ASP A 350 29.36 -1.13 -37.49
C ASP A 350 28.11 -0.95 -36.59
N PRO A 351 28.05 0.06 -35.72
CA PRO A 351 26.96 0.25 -34.77
C PRO A 351 25.62 0.64 -35.40
N LEU A 352 25.62 1.38 -36.51
CA LEU A 352 24.40 1.74 -37.23
C LEU A 352 23.81 0.52 -37.94
N PHE A 353 24.67 -0.26 -38.58
CA PHE A 353 24.31 -1.55 -39.16
C PHE A 353 23.81 -2.53 -38.10
N ALA A 354 24.44 -2.57 -36.91
CA ALA A 354 23.99 -3.39 -35.80
C ALA A 354 22.59 -2.98 -35.30
N TRP A 355 22.33 -1.67 -35.18
CA TRP A 355 21.00 -1.15 -34.83
C TRP A 355 19.95 -1.55 -35.87
N ASN A 356 20.21 -1.32 -37.16
CA ASN A 356 19.27 -1.66 -38.23
C ASN A 356 19.03 -3.18 -38.31
N SER A 357 20.08 -3.99 -38.17
CA SER A 357 19.96 -5.46 -38.14
C SER A 357 19.11 -5.95 -36.96
N ILE A 358 19.24 -5.31 -35.79
CA ILE A 358 18.39 -5.60 -34.64
C ILE A 358 16.92 -5.27 -34.96
N LEU A 359 16.66 -4.12 -35.58
CA LEU A 359 15.30 -3.72 -35.94
C LEU A 359 14.67 -4.67 -36.95
N GLU A 360 15.39 -5.00 -38.02
CA GLU A 360 14.96 -5.96 -39.05
C GLU A 360 14.63 -7.30 -38.42
N TYR A 361 15.55 -7.86 -37.62
CA TYR A 361 15.33 -9.13 -36.93
C TYR A 361 14.07 -9.11 -36.06
N VAL A 362 13.93 -8.07 -35.23
CA VAL A 362 12.80 -7.97 -34.29
C VAL A 362 11.46 -7.80 -35.05
N ILE A 363 11.47 -7.12 -36.19
CA ILE A 363 10.27 -6.94 -37.03
C ILE A 363 9.91 -8.27 -37.73
N GLU A 364 10.89 -8.99 -38.26
CA GLU A 364 10.71 -10.29 -38.92
C GLU A 364 10.27 -11.39 -37.93
N ASP A 365 10.84 -11.39 -36.72
CA ASP A 365 10.52 -12.32 -35.63
C ASP A 365 9.32 -11.86 -34.78
N ASN A 366 8.57 -10.83 -35.19
CA ASN A 366 7.36 -10.35 -34.50
C ASN A 366 6.17 -11.34 -34.60
N LYS A 367 6.45 -12.64 -34.49
CA LYS A 367 5.52 -13.77 -34.30
C LYS A 367 5.01 -13.90 -32.86
N GLY A 368 5.34 -12.95 -31.98
CA GLY A 368 4.53 -12.58 -30.81
C GLY A 368 4.76 -13.33 -29.48
N ASP A 369 5.89 -14.02 -29.29
CA ASP A 369 6.07 -14.88 -28.10
C ASP A 369 6.60 -14.15 -26.84
N SER A 370 7.04 -12.88 -26.95
CA SER A 370 7.58 -12.12 -25.82
C SER A 370 7.11 -10.66 -25.82
N ILE A 371 6.77 -10.12 -24.64
CA ILE A 371 6.47 -8.69 -24.46
C ILE A 371 7.62 -7.80 -24.96
N ILE A 372 8.86 -8.25 -24.79
CA ILE A 372 10.06 -7.48 -25.11
C ILE A 372 10.27 -7.33 -26.61
N SER A 373 10.05 -8.39 -27.40
CA SER A 373 10.21 -8.30 -28.86
C SER A 373 9.25 -7.27 -29.45
N GLU A 374 8.02 -7.18 -28.93
CA GLU A 374 7.08 -6.15 -29.36
C GLU A 374 7.52 -4.73 -28.99
N LEU A 375 8.05 -4.51 -27.78
CA LEU A 375 8.54 -3.20 -27.35
C LEU A 375 9.75 -2.76 -28.19
N LEU A 376 10.59 -3.70 -28.60
CA LEU A 376 11.71 -3.42 -29.50
C LEU A 376 11.24 -3.19 -30.96
N ALA A 377 10.23 -3.92 -31.43
CA ALA A 377 9.74 -3.84 -32.81
C ALA A 377 9.06 -2.51 -33.12
N THR A 378 8.41 -1.92 -32.11
CA THR A 378 7.52 -0.78 -32.28
C THR A 378 8.22 0.49 -31.84
N GLN A 379 8.26 1.53 -32.68
CA GLN A 379 8.75 2.84 -32.25
C GLN A 379 7.75 3.47 -31.27
N PRO A 380 8.20 4.03 -30.12
CA PRO A 380 7.34 4.80 -29.23
C PRO A 380 6.85 6.10 -29.89
N ASP A 381 5.62 6.50 -29.60
CA ASP A 381 5.13 7.83 -29.99
C ASP A 381 5.63 8.87 -28.98
N TYR A 382 6.82 9.43 -29.25
CA TYR A 382 7.46 10.41 -28.39
C TYR A 382 6.65 11.71 -28.23
N LYS A 383 5.70 12.01 -29.14
CA LYS A 383 4.84 13.20 -29.06
C LYS A 383 3.87 13.15 -27.88
N GLN A 384 3.65 11.96 -27.30
CA GLN A 384 2.85 11.80 -26.07
C GLN A 384 3.62 12.16 -24.80
N LEU A 385 4.93 12.37 -24.88
CA LEU A 385 5.76 12.76 -23.75
C LEU A 385 5.88 14.28 -23.64
N THR A 386 5.97 14.79 -22.42
CA THR A 386 6.40 16.17 -22.19
C THR A 386 7.88 16.33 -22.51
N SER A 387 8.33 17.54 -22.85
CA SER A 387 9.75 17.83 -23.10
C SER A 387 10.63 17.40 -21.92
N GLU A 388 10.23 17.68 -20.68
CA GLU A 388 10.97 17.26 -19.49
C GLU A 388 11.13 15.73 -19.41
N LYS A 389 10.04 14.98 -19.63
CA LYS A 389 10.07 13.51 -19.60
C LYS A 389 10.87 12.91 -20.74
N TYR A 390 10.84 13.52 -21.91
CA TYR A 390 11.68 13.11 -23.05
C TYR A 390 13.18 13.24 -22.71
N HIS A 391 13.60 14.38 -22.16
CA HIS A 391 14.99 14.58 -21.73
C HIS A 391 15.39 13.65 -20.57
N GLU A 392 14.47 13.40 -19.63
CA GLU A 392 14.66 12.43 -18.54
C GLU A 392 14.94 11.01 -19.08
N VAL A 393 14.18 10.56 -20.09
CA VAL A 393 14.39 9.26 -20.73
C VAL A 393 15.77 9.19 -21.40
N ILE A 394 16.19 10.24 -22.12
CA ILE A 394 17.50 10.30 -22.77
C ILE A 394 18.63 10.24 -21.73
N SER A 395 18.56 11.11 -20.71
CA SER A 395 19.58 11.21 -19.65
C SER A 395 19.71 9.89 -18.87
N THR A 396 18.56 9.27 -18.57
CA THR A 396 18.48 7.99 -17.88
C THR A 396 19.07 6.86 -18.73
N ALA A 397 18.68 6.74 -20.00
CA ALA A 397 19.18 5.72 -20.90
C ALA A 397 20.70 5.81 -21.10
N PHE A 398 21.23 7.02 -21.30
CA PHE A 398 22.67 7.23 -21.47
C PHE A 398 23.46 6.88 -20.19
N ARG A 399 23.08 7.44 -19.03
CA ARG A 399 23.80 7.19 -17.76
C ARG A 399 23.74 5.71 -17.36
N LEU A 400 22.59 5.07 -17.56
CA LEU A 400 22.42 3.65 -17.28
C LEU A 400 23.27 2.77 -18.22
N SER A 401 23.40 3.16 -19.50
CA SER A 401 24.26 2.44 -20.46
C SER A 401 25.74 2.47 -20.06
N VAL A 402 26.24 3.62 -19.58
CA VAL A 402 27.62 3.76 -19.08
C VAL A 402 27.84 2.86 -17.86
N PHE A 403 26.89 2.81 -16.93
CA PHE A 403 26.96 1.90 -15.78
C PHE A 403 26.95 0.43 -16.18
N ILE A 404 26.02 0.03 -17.06
CA ILE A 404 25.92 -1.36 -17.51
C ILE A 404 27.23 -1.80 -18.19
N PHE A 405 27.81 -0.95 -19.04
CA PHE A 405 29.05 -1.27 -19.73
C PHE A 405 30.25 -1.41 -18.78
N ASN A 406 30.40 -0.49 -17.81
CA ASN A 406 31.59 -0.44 -16.97
C ASN A 406 31.55 -1.36 -15.75
N ASP A 407 30.37 -1.56 -15.14
CA ASP A 407 30.23 -2.16 -13.82
C ASP A 407 29.39 -3.45 -13.80
N THR A 408 29.05 -4.00 -14.98
CA THR A 408 28.32 -5.28 -15.07
C THR A 408 28.95 -6.23 -16.10
N ASN A 409 28.71 -7.54 -15.94
CA ASN A 409 29.16 -8.56 -16.88
C ASN A 409 28.20 -8.80 -18.06
N ILE A 410 27.19 -7.95 -18.24
CA ILE A 410 26.12 -8.13 -19.24
C ILE A 410 26.69 -8.15 -20.66
N ILE A 411 27.68 -7.30 -20.95
CA ILE A 411 28.31 -7.21 -22.28
C ILE A 411 29.04 -8.51 -22.62
N GLY A 412 29.91 -8.98 -21.72
CA GLY A 412 30.60 -10.25 -21.92
C GLY A 412 29.66 -11.46 -21.99
N THR A 413 28.48 -11.38 -21.35
CA THR A 413 27.53 -12.50 -21.29
C THR A 413 26.62 -12.57 -22.53
N TYR A 414 26.09 -11.44 -22.98
CA TYR A 414 25.03 -11.40 -24.01
C TYR A 414 25.44 -10.70 -25.32
N PHE A 415 26.52 -9.94 -25.30
CA PHE A 415 26.97 -9.14 -26.44
C PHE A 415 28.43 -9.39 -26.80
N SER A 416 29.00 -10.54 -26.39
CA SER A 416 30.40 -10.91 -26.66
C SER A 416 30.74 -10.97 -28.15
N MET A 417 29.74 -11.22 -29.01
CA MET A 417 29.88 -11.26 -30.46
C MET A 417 29.90 -9.87 -31.13
N LEU A 418 29.64 -8.79 -30.39
CA LEU A 418 29.77 -7.41 -30.88
C LEU A 418 31.24 -6.96 -30.77
N LEU A 419 32.01 -7.10 -31.84
CA LEU A 419 33.41 -6.64 -31.92
C LEU A 419 33.52 -5.14 -32.22
N ILE A 420 32.76 -4.31 -31.48
CA ILE A 420 32.69 -2.86 -31.68
C ILE A 420 33.39 -2.13 -30.52
N LYS A 421 33.95 -0.94 -30.79
CA LYS A 421 34.61 -0.09 -29.79
C LYS A 421 33.65 0.25 -28.63
N LYS A 422 34.21 0.44 -27.42
CA LYS A 422 33.48 0.79 -26.18
C LYS A 422 32.37 1.84 -26.39
N ILE A 423 32.72 2.97 -27.01
CA ILE A 423 31.79 4.09 -27.23
C ILE A 423 30.58 3.65 -28.07
N SER A 424 30.81 2.87 -29.12
CA SER A 424 29.75 2.38 -30.01
C SER A 424 28.83 1.35 -29.33
N VAL A 425 29.35 0.53 -28.43
CA VAL A 425 28.52 -0.39 -27.62
C VAL A 425 27.63 0.40 -26.66
N ILE A 426 28.18 1.40 -25.97
CA ILE A 426 27.42 2.29 -25.09
C ILE A 426 26.31 3.01 -25.88
N HIS A 427 26.62 3.50 -27.08
CA HIS A 427 25.64 4.14 -27.97
C HIS A 427 24.48 3.20 -28.31
N LEU A 428 24.76 2.00 -28.77
CA LEU A 428 23.75 1.01 -29.14
C LEU A 428 22.86 0.67 -27.95
N MET A 429 23.45 0.45 -26.77
CA MET A 429 22.71 0.17 -25.54
C MET A 429 21.82 1.34 -25.14
N ALA A 430 22.32 2.58 -25.23
CA ALA A 430 21.56 3.77 -24.91
C ALA A 430 20.33 3.91 -25.83
N ALA A 431 20.47 3.59 -27.12
CA ALA A 431 19.34 3.58 -28.06
C ALA A 431 18.27 2.53 -27.69
N ILE A 432 18.69 1.30 -27.35
CA ILE A 432 17.78 0.23 -26.87
C ILE A 432 17.08 0.67 -25.58
N LEU A 433 17.83 1.21 -24.62
CA LEU A 433 17.30 1.68 -23.34
C LEU A 433 16.32 2.84 -23.51
N MET A 434 16.58 3.77 -24.44
CA MET A 434 15.67 4.87 -24.74
C MET A 434 14.34 4.37 -25.28
N ARG A 435 14.37 3.41 -26.23
CA ARG A 435 13.16 2.79 -26.77
C ARG A 435 12.35 2.08 -25.69
N LEU A 436 13.01 1.23 -24.89
CA LEU A 436 12.35 0.50 -23.80
C LEU A 436 11.82 1.45 -22.72
N GLY A 437 12.60 2.46 -22.32
CA GLY A 437 12.24 3.42 -21.30
C GLY A 437 11.01 4.24 -21.65
N ALA A 438 10.91 4.69 -22.91
CA ALA A 438 9.73 5.39 -23.40
C ALA A 438 8.48 4.49 -23.40
N HIS A 439 8.59 3.24 -23.86
CA HIS A 439 7.45 2.30 -23.78
C HIS A 439 7.01 2.01 -22.36
N ILE A 440 7.95 1.82 -21.44
CA ILE A 440 7.64 1.60 -20.02
C ILE A 440 6.87 2.80 -19.47
N LEU A 441 7.33 4.02 -19.75
CA LEU A 441 6.66 5.23 -19.29
C LEU A 441 5.24 5.38 -19.87
N LEU A 442 5.05 5.04 -21.14
CA LEU A 442 3.76 5.17 -21.83
C LEU A 442 2.77 4.02 -21.54
N LYS A 443 3.26 2.82 -21.25
CA LYS A 443 2.42 1.59 -21.19
C LYS A 443 2.27 1.00 -19.79
N SER A 444 3.13 1.36 -18.83
CA SER A 444 3.02 0.85 -17.47
C SER A 444 1.79 1.41 -16.75
N GLN A 445 1.20 0.55 -15.93
CA GLN A 445 0.05 0.84 -15.08
C GLN A 445 0.57 1.40 -13.76
N VAL A 446 0.11 2.57 -13.34
CA VAL A 446 0.51 3.19 -12.07
C VAL A 446 -0.61 3.03 -11.05
N ALA A 447 -0.28 2.47 -9.89
CA ALA A 447 -1.14 2.32 -8.73
C ALA A 447 -0.60 3.17 -7.58
N GLU A 448 -1.48 3.89 -6.89
CA GLU A 448 -1.14 4.57 -5.64
C GLU A 448 -1.55 3.69 -4.45
N LEU A 449 -0.60 3.40 -3.57
CA LEU A 449 -0.71 2.56 -2.40
C LEU A 449 -0.49 3.43 -1.15
N HIS A 450 -1.57 3.64 -0.38
CA HIS A 450 -1.55 4.47 0.84
C HIS A 450 -1.73 3.57 2.06
N TYR A 451 -0.68 3.42 2.88
CA TYR A 451 -0.69 2.67 4.14
C TYR A 451 -1.17 3.58 5.28
N PRO A 452 -2.12 3.13 6.13
CA PRO A 452 -2.51 3.91 7.29
C PRO A 452 -1.30 4.10 8.21
N LYS A 453 -1.24 5.27 8.86
CA LYS A 453 -0.25 5.55 9.91
C LYS A 453 -0.75 4.84 11.18
N THR A 454 0.00 3.86 11.68
CA THR A 454 -0.27 3.23 12.97
C THR A 454 0.05 4.21 14.10
N GLU A 455 -0.88 5.12 14.39
CA GLU A 455 -0.90 5.79 15.68
C GLU A 455 -1.39 4.80 16.74
N ASN A 456 -0.58 4.68 17.77
CA ASN A 456 -0.73 3.93 19.02
C ASN A 456 -2.00 3.07 19.17
N ILE A 457 -1.85 1.74 19.03
CA ILE A 457 -2.63 0.81 19.86
C ILE A 457 -2.02 0.93 21.27
N SER A 458 -2.47 1.91 22.03
CA SER A 458 -2.41 1.77 23.48
C SER A 458 -3.38 0.65 23.82
N SER A 459 -2.85 -0.49 24.24
CA SER A 459 -3.60 -1.44 25.05
C SER A 459 -3.90 -0.77 26.39
N GLN A 460 -4.84 0.17 26.42
CA GLN A 460 -5.52 0.52 27.65
C GLN A 460 -6.57 -0.55 27.87
N ASN A 461 -6.39 -1.27 28.96
CA ASN A 461 -7.45 -2.05 29.57
C ASN A 461 -8.54 -1.04 29.97
N ASP A 462 -9.65 -1.02 29.23
CA ASP A 462 -10.88 -0.29 29.58
C ASP A 462 -11.62 -0.97 30.74
N ASP A 463 -10.93 -1.18 31.86
CA ASP A 463 -11.50 -1.77 33.08
C ASP A 463 -11.61 -0.77 34.24
N ASN A 464 -11.38 0.53 34.00
CA ASN A 464 -11.51 1.54 35.06
C ASN A 464 -12.17 2.84 34.58
N LEU A 465 -13.50 2.81 34.43
CA LEU A 465 -14.30 4.01 34.62
C LEU A 465 -15.62 3.65 35.31
N VAL A 466 -15.57 3.53 36.64
CA VAL A 466 -16.75 3.65 37.50
C VAL A 466 -16.61 5.00 38.20
N ASN A 467 -17.60 5.89 38.03
CA ASN A 467 -18.17 6.70 39.11
C ASN A 467 -19.32 7.62 38.62
N ASP A 468 -20.51 7.30 39.12
CA ASP A 468 -21.61 8.18 39.56
C ASP A 468 -21.68 9.62 39.04
N THR A 469 -22.56 9.84 38.07
CA THR A 469 -23.34 11.08 37.93
C THR A 469 -24.74 10.73 37.41
N VAL A 470 -25.77 11.30 38.05
CA VAL A 470 -27.18 11.03 37.76
C VAL A 470 -27.57 11.64 36.41
N PHE A 471 -27.45 10.84 35.35
CA PHE A 471 -28.12 11.09 34.08
C PHE A 471 -29.64 10.84 34.22
N PRO A 472 -30.50 11.46 33.40
CA PRO A 472 -31.76 10.81 33.04
C PRO A 472 -31.38 9.43 32.49
N SER A 473 -31.96 8.36 33.03
CA SER A 473 -31.56 6.99 32.69
C SER A 473 -31.50 6.82 31.17
N ILE A 474 -30.42 6.22 30.66
CA ILE A 474 -30.18 5.93 29.22
C ILE A 474 -31.41 5.31 28.53
N SER A 475 -32.29 4.68 29.31
CA SER A 475 -33.61 4.20 28.91
C SER A 475 -34.57 5.26 28.33
N GLU A 476 -34.54 6.53 28.77
CA GLU A 476 -35.46 7.57 28.27
C GLU A 476 -35.16 8.01 26.83
N ARG A 477 -33.89 7.91 26.42
CA ARG A 477 -33.46 8.31 25.06
C ARG A 477 -33.61 7.20 24.03
N THR A 478 -33.80 5.97 24.48
CA THR A 478 -33.83 4.77 23.64
C THR A 478 -34.86 4.88 22.51
N SER A 479 -36.08 5.33 22.85
CA SER A 479 -37.19 5.56 21.90
C SER A 479 -37.40 7.02 21.51
N ALA A 480 -36.53 7.93 21.98
CA ALA A 480 -36.68 9.35 21.69
C ALA A 480 -36.07 9.71 20.34
N ASN A 481 -36.77 10.55 19.57
CA ASN A 481 -36.14 11.23 18.45
C ASN A 481 -35.27 12.39 18.99
N ALA A 482 -33.96 12.35 18.72
CA ALA A 482 -33.01 13.36 19.20
C ALA A 482 -33.41 14.81 18.86
N PHE A 483 -33.98 15.06 17.67
CA PHE A 483 -34.39 16.41 17.28
C PHE A 483 -35.60 16.88 18.09
N SER A 484 -36.56 15.99 18.33
CA SER A 484 -37.70 16.30 19.20
C SER A 484 -37.24 16.48 20.66
N TYR A 485 -36.35 15.62 21.15
CA TYR A 485 -35.80 15.66 22.50
C TYR A 485 -35.07 16.97 22.80
N TYR A 486 -34.24 17.46 21.86
CA TYR A 486 -33.53 18.73 22.02
C TYR A 486 -34.34 19.96 21.59
N GLY A 487 -35.58 19.80 21.11
CA GLY A 487 -36.39 20.88 20.55
C GLY A 487 -35.68 21.59 19.40
N ILE A 488 -35.22 20.81 18.42
CA ILE A 488 -34.57 21.28 17.20
C ILE A 488 -35.64 21.45 16.11
N ASP A 489 -35.78 22.65 15.58
CA ASP A 489 -36.63 22.94 14.42
C ASP A 489 -35.77 22.81 13.15
N GLY A 490 -35.79 21.61 12.57
CA GLY A 490 -34.89 21.23 11.46
C GLY A 490 -34.77 22.28 10.35
N PRO A 491 -35.87 22.79 9.76
CA PRO A 491 -35.80 23.83 8.74
C PRO A 491 -35.09 25.12 9.15
N SER A 492 -35.35 25.68 10.34
CA SER A 492 -34.72 26.93 10.78
C SER A 492 -33.31 26.69 11.29
N ASP A 493 -33.14 25.72 12.20
CA ASP A 493 -31.87 25.47 12.88
C ASP A 493 -30.80 24.96 11.90
N PHE A 494 -31.18 24.14 10.90
CA PHE A 494 -30.22 23.69 9.88
C PHE A 494 -29.86 24.81 8.91
N THR A 495 -30.80 25.70 8.59
CA THR A 495 -30.53 26.86 7.73
C THR A 495 -29.59 27.83 8.42
N ASP A 496 -29.81 28.11 9.70
CA ASP A 496 -28.96 28.98 10.50
C ASP A 496 -27.57 28.38 10.69
N CYS A 497 -27.49 27.10 11.05
CA CYS A 497 -26.22 26.37 11.13
C CYS A 497 -25.46 26.39 9.81
N TYR A 498 -26.14 26.12 8.69
CA TYR A 498 -25.53 26.16 7.35
C TYR A 498 -24.99 27.55 7.01
N ASN A 499 -25.75 28.61 7.32
CA ASN A 499 -25.33 29.98 7.08
C ASN A 499 -24.13 30.37 7.96
N ASP A 500 -24.07 29.91 9.20
CA ASP A 500 -22.97 30.21 10.11
C ASP A 500 -21.69 29.47 9.75
N VAL A 501 -21.78 28.17 9.39
CA VAL A 501 -20.65 27.42 8.84
C VAL A 501 -20.14 28.05 7.54
N ARG A 502 -21.06 28.55 6.69
CA ARG A 502 -20.71 29.28 5.46
C ARG A 502 -19.95 30.57 5.74
N LYS A 503 -20.32 31.34 6.76
CA LYS A 503 -19.61 32.59 7.14
C LYS A 503 -18.20 32.32 7.69
N ARG A 504 -17.97 31.16 8.31
CA ARG A 504 -16.67 30.73 8.87
C ARG A 504 -15.77 30.03 7.85
N SER A 505 -15.97 30.27 6.55
CA SER A 505 -15.22 29.62 5.47
C SER A 505 -13.71 29.65 5.73
N LEU A 506 -13.04 28.50 5.58
CA LEU A 506 -11.59 28.39 5.71
C LEU A 506 -10.88 29.42 4.81
N SER A 507 -9.85 30.09 5.33
CA SER A 507 -9.05 31.01 4.53
C SER A 507 -8.46 30.28 3.32
N ASN A 508 -8.28 30.98 2.19
CA ASN A 508 -7.60 30.39 1.03
C ASN A 508 -6.20 29.85 1.38
N VAL A 509 -5.54 30.39 2.41
CA VAL A 509 -4.24 29.92 2.92
C VAL A 509 -4.38 28.54 3.56
N ASN A 510 -5.36 28.32 4.45
CA ASN A 510 -5.57 27.02 5.10
C ASN A 510 -6.01 25.94 4.10
N LEU A 511 -6.78 26.31 3.08
CA LEU A 511 -7.14 25.42 1.97
C LEU A 511 -5.95 25.09 1.09
N THR A 512 -5.06 26.05 0.87
CA THR A 512 -3.83 25.86 0.12
C THR A 512 -2.84 25.01 0.92
N GLU A 513 -2.75 25.18 2.24
CA GLU A 513 -2.00 24.29 3.14
C GLU A 513 -2.61 22.89 3.20
N ALA A 514 -3.93 22.73 3.30
CA ALA A 514 -4.57 21.42 3.23
C ALA A 514 -4.36 20.75 1.85
N ARG A 515 -4.39 21.55 0.76
CA ARG A 515 -4.02 21.08 -0.59
C ARG A 515 -2.53 20.77 -0.74
N ASN A 516 -1.66 21.45 -0.02
CA ASN A 516 -0.20 21.29 -0.08
C ASN A 516 0.33 20.22 0.90
N GLN A 517 -0.41 19.94 1.98
CA GLN A 517 -0.17 18.81 2.90
C GLN A 517 -0.29 17.47 2.17
N PHE A 518 -0.99 17.45 1.03
CA PHE A 518 -1.00 16.35 0.08
C PHE A 518 -0.25 16.81 -1.19
N PRO A 519 1.06 16.57 -1.28
CA PRO A 519 1.88 17.16 -2.32
C PRO A 519 1.38 16.76 -3.72
N PRO A 520 1.57 17.63 -4.74
CA PRO A 520 1.27 17.26 -6.11
C PRO A 520 2.05 16.01 -6.49
N LYS A 521 1.30 14.91 -6.70
CA LYS A 521 1.40 13.79 -7.67
C LYS A 521 2.78 13.31 -8.17
N ASP A 522 3.88 13.58 -7.49
CA ASP A 522 5.18 12.96 -7.77
C ASP A 522 5.41 11.72 -6.91
N ASN A 523 6.11 10.76 -7.49
CA ASN A 523 6.60 9.56 -6.85
C ASN A 523 7.44 9.89 -5.58
N PRO A 524 7.27 9.17 -4.44
CA PRO A 524 8.03 9.36 -3.20
C PRO A 524 9.57 9.43 -3.34
N MET A 525 10.19 8.56 -4.13
CA MET A 525 11.63 8.59 -4.39
C MET A 525 12.03 9.78 -5.26
N SER A 526 11.19 10.16 -6.23
CA SER A 526 11.40 11.39 -7.01
C SER A 526 11.34 12.61 -6.09
N GLN A 527 10.35 12.67 -5.19
CA GLN A 527 10.25 13.73 -4.18
C GLN A 527 11.48 13.75 -3.26
N PHE A 528 11.88 12.59 -2.73
CA PHE A 528 13.07 12.46 -1.90
C PHE A 528 14.31 13.02 -2.60
N THR A 529 14.57 12.56 -3.82
CA THR A 529 15.77 12.95 -4.59
C THR A 529 15.72 14.42 -5.02
N ASN A 530 14.55 14.98 -5.33
CA ASN A 530 14.37 16.39 -5.65
C ASN A 530 14.60 17.29 -4.42
N ARG A 531 14.07 16.92 -3.26
CA ARG A 531 14.29 17.66 -2.01
C ARG A 531 15.76 17.59 -1.58
N LEU A 532 16.37 16.42 -1.71
CA LEU A 532 17.78 16.20 -1.45
C LEU A 532 18.67 17.07 -2.35
N LEU A 533 18.35 17.14 -3.64
CA LEU A 533 19.01 18.02 -4.61
C LEU A 533 18.88 19.49 -4.21
N ASN A 534 17.66 19.96 -3.93
CA ASN A 534 17.39 21.36 -3.56
C ASN A 534 18.11 21.77 -2.27
N LEU A 535 18.12 20.90 -1.25
CA LEU A 535 18.86 21.15 -0.02
C LEU A 535 20.38 21.14 -0.26
N SER A 536 20.87 20.21 -1.08
CA SER A 536 22.32 20.14 -1.40
C SER A 536 22.83 21.34 -2.20
N LEU A 537 21.94 22.04 -2.91
CA LEU A 537 22.21 23.30 -3.62
C LEU A 537 22.21 24.52 -2.68
N SER A 538 21.43 24.48 -1.60
CA SER A 538 21.21 25.63 -0.72
C SER A 538 22.00 25.58 0.60
N HIS A 539 22.37 24.38 1.05
CA HIS A 539 23.00 24.17 2.34
C HIS A 539 24.31 23.38 2.20
N ASP A 540 25.25 23.66 3.10
CA ASP A 540 26.50 22.91 3.18
C ASP A 540 26.37 21.59 3.92
N LYS A 541 25.48 21.54 4.91
CA LYS A 541 25.21 20.34 5.69
C LYS A 541 23.71 20.13 5.91
N ILE A 542 23.28 18.88 5.83
CA ILE A 542 21.92 18.45 6.19
C ILE A 542 22.03 17.65 7.47
N GLU A 543 21.38 18.11 8.54
CA GLU A 543 21.54 17.56 9.89
C GLU A 543 20.57 16.41 10.20
N SER A 544 19.33 16.50 9.71
CA SER A 544 18.27 15.54 10.02
C SER A 544 17.40 15.21 8.80
N ALA A 545 16.66 14.09 8.89
CA ALA A 545 15.63 13.75 7.91
C ALA A 545 14.43 14.71 7.96
N GLU A 546 14.14 15.33 9.11
CA GLU A 546 13.09 16.34 9.24
C GLU A 546 13.34 17.55 8.33
N ASN A 547 14.60 17.94 8.14
CA ASN A 547 14.95 19.00 7.19
C ASN A 547 14.51 18.65 5.76
N LEU A 548 14.55 17.36 5.38
CA LEU A 548 14.04 16.90 4.08
C LEU A 548 12.52 16.91 4.03
N PHE A 549 11.83 16.58 5.12
CA PHE A 549 10.36 16.62 5.18
C PHE A 549 9.82 18.06 5.12
N ASN A 550 10.55 19.02 5.67
CA ASN A 550 10.13 20.43 5.75
C ASN A 550 10.68 21.30 4.62
N ALA A 551 11.55 20.77 3.75
CA ALA A 551 12.14 21.52 2.65
C ALA A 551 11.09 21.93 1.60
N GLY A 552 10.98 23.24 1.35
CA GLY A 552 10.22 23.77 0.23
C GLY A 552 10.76 23.27 -1.12
N ILE A 553 9.85 22.92 -2.04
CA ILE A 553 10.22 22.51 -3.40
C ILE A 553 10.45 23.78 -4.23
N ARG A 554 11.69 24.00 -4.68
CA ARG A 554 12.00 25.08 -5.64
C ARG A 554 11.34 24.80 -6.99
N ASN A 555 11.05 25.87 -7.74
CA ASN A 555 10.52 25.77 -9.10
C ASN A 555 11.47 24.94 -9.98
N SER A 556 10.93 23.97 -10.72
CA SER A 556 11.71 23.05 -11.54
C SER A 556 12.55 23.78 -12.60
N LYS A 557 12.03 24.88 -13.16
CA LYS A 557 12.75 25.72 -14.15
C LYS A 557 13.99 26.37 -13.53
N GLU A 558 13.83 27.01 -12.38
CA GLU A 558 14.94 27.64 -11.65
C GLU A 558 16.01 26.63 -11.26
N THR A 559 15.62 25.44 -10.76
CA THR A 559 16.57 24.38 -10.44
C THR A 559 17.33 23.92 -11.68
N THR A 560 16.67 23.84 -12.83
CA THR A 560 17.28 23.41 -14.10
C THR A 560 18.31 24.44 -14.59
N GLU A 561 17.95 25.72 -14.58
CA GLU A 561 18.85 26.83 -14.93
C GLU A 561 20.10 26.86 -14.05
N ILE A 562 19.94 26.62 -12.73
CA ILE A 562 21.09 26.53 -11.83
C ILE A 562 22.01 25.37 -12.24
N LEU A 563 21.45 24.18 -12.49
CA LEU A 563 22.23 22.98 -12.83
C LEU A 563 22.96 23.09 -14.17
N ASP A 564 22.38 23.78 -15.13
CA ASP A 564 22.98 24.02 -16.45
C ASP A 564 24.16 24.99 -16.37
N ASN A 565 24.12 25.94 -15.43
CA ASN A 565 25.20 26.88 -15.17
C ASN A 565 26.37 26.28 -14.35
N LEU A 566 26.23 25.07 -13.80
CA LEU A 566 27.30 24.42 -13.05
C LEU A 566 28.32 23.76 -13.98
N ASN A 567 29.60 24.06 -13.77
CA ASN A 567 30.68 23.30 -14.41
C ASN A 567 30.78 21.86 -13.84
N SER A 568 31.49 20.98 -14.54
CA SER A 568 31.60 19.57 -14.14
C SER A 568 32.18 19.37 -12.74
N SER A 569 33.11 20.22 -12.27
CA SER A 569 33.65 20.13 -10.90
C SER A 569 32.58 20.41 -9.84
N LYS A 570 31.77 21.46 -10.02
CA LYS A 570 30.65 21.79 -9.12
C LYS A 570 29.56 20.70 -9.16
N ARG A 571 29.26 20.15 -10.34
CA ARG A 571 28.31 19.03 -10.50
C ARG A 571 28.80 17.78 -9.76
N CYS A 572 30.09 17.43 -9.87
CA CYS A 572 30.69 16.34 -9.11
C CYS A 572 30.55 16.54 -7.59
N ARG A 573 30.87 17.73 -7.06
CA ARG A 573 30.69 18.05 -5.64
C ARG A 573 29.23 17.89 -5.19
N LEU A 574 28.27 18.28 -6.03
CA LEU A 574 26.85 18.13 -5.75
C LEU A 574 26.43 16.65 -5.72
N VAL A 575 26.92 15.84 -6.68
CA VAL A 575 26.69 14.38 -6.69
C VAL A 575 27.25 13.72 -5.44
N THR A 576 28.45 14.09 -4.99
CA THR A 576 29.02 13.62 -3.73
C THR A 576 28.10 13.91 -2.54
N LYS A 577 27.61 15.16 -2.40
CA LYS A 577 26.65 15.53 -1.34
C LYS A 577 25.37 14.68 -1.42
N ILE A 578 24.80 14.53 -2.61
CA ILE A 578 23.57 13.75 -2.84
C ILE A 578 23.79 12.27 -2.47
N ALA A 579 24.89 11.66 -2.91
CA ALA A 579 25.22 10.27 -2.63
C ALA A 579 25.32 9.98 -1.13
N LYS A 580 26.05 10.85 -0.42
CA LYS A 580 26.22 10.79 1.03
C LYS A 580 24.88 10.83 1.76
N TYR A 581 24.09 11.87 1.50
CA TYR A 581 22.84 12.09 2.24
C TYR A 581 21.72 11.14 1.81
N PHE A 582 21.76 10.62 0.58
CA PHE A 582 20.85 9.57 0.12
C PHE A 582 20.95 8.35 1.04
N HIS A 583 22.16 7.80 1.24
CA HIS A 583 22.34 6.65 2.11
C HIS A 583 22.07 6.97 3.59
N GLN A 584 22.33 8.20 4.03
CA GLN A 584 22.11 8.62 5.41
C GLN A 584 20.63 8.66 5.80
N PHE A 585 19.74 9.12 4.90
CA PHE A 585 18.36 9.46 5.24
C PHE A 585 17.28 8.60 4.56
N ILE A 586 17.64 7.70 3.65
CA ILE A 586 16.63 6.92 2.91
C ILE A 586 15.72 6.09 3.82
N ASP A 587 16.24 5.52 4.90
CA ASP A 587 15.43 4.72 5.85
C ASP A 587 14.48 5.60 6.65
N ASP A 588 14.91 6.82 6.98
CA ASP A 588 14.16 7.78 7.79
C ASP A 588 13.10 8.53 6.95
N TYR A 589 13.27 8.59 5.62
CA TYR A 589 12.36 9.29 4.71
C TYR A 589 11.14 8.46 4.26
N CYS A 590 11.21 7.12 4.34
CA CYS A 590 10.20 6.25 3.73
C CYS A 590 8.81 6.42 4.38
N SER A 591 7.97 7.19 3.69
CA SER A 591 6.60 7.54 4.06
C SER A 591 5.61 6.39 3.91
N HIS A 592 4.44 6.47 4.56
CA HIS A 592 3.32 5.53 4.37
C HIS A 592 2.64 5.59 2.97
N TYR A 593 3.24 6.29 2.02
CA TYR A 593 2.74 6.45 0.65
C TYR A 593 3.73 5.85 -0.36
N GLN A 594 3.19 5.15 -1.34
CA GLN A 594 3.96 4.48 -2.37
C GLN A 594 3.19 4.39 -3.68
N GLN A 595 3.90 4.52 -4.79
CA GLN A 595 3.42 4.23 -6.12
C GLN A 595 4.01 2.89 -6.59
N LYS A 596 3.16 2.05 -7.18
CA LYS A 596 3.55 0.82 -7.86
C LYS A 596 3.34 1.03 -9.36
N SER A 597 4.41 1.01 -10.12
CA SER A 597 4.33 0.88 -11.57
C SER A 597 4.35 -0.61 -11.94
N ALA A 598 3.53 -1.04 -12.89
CA ALA A 598 3.42 -2.42 -13.33
C ALA A 598 3.28 -2.52 -14.86
N LEU A 599 4.14 -3.31 -15.50
CA LEU A 599 4.06 -3.63 -16.92
C LEU A 599 3.46 -5.01 -17.10
N CYS A 600 2.36 -5.10 -17.84
CA CYS A 600 1.61 -6.34 -18.04
C CYS A 600 1.48 -6.68 -19.53
N SER A 601 1.38 -7.98 -19.83
CA SER A 601 1.43 -8.46 -21.21
C SER A 601 0.20 -8.11 -22.02
N THR A 602 -0.98 -8.13 -21.40
CA THR A 602 -2.26 -7.86 -22.07
C THR A 602 -2.72 -6.43 -21.83
N LEU A 603 -2.67 -5.91 -20.58
CA LEU A 603 -3.15 -4.55 -20.26
C LEU A 603 -2.51 -3.45 -21.12
N LYS A 604 -1.23 -3.61 -21.50
CA LYS A 604 -0.51 -2.65 -22.35
C LYS A 604 -1.16 -2.42 -23.73
N THR A 605 -2.00 -3.35 -24.17
CA THR A 605 -2.65 -3.31 -25.50
C THR A 605 -4.01 -2.61 -25.48
N LEU A 606 -4.61 -2.42 -24.30
CA LEU A 606 -5.87 -1.72 -24.19
C LEU A 606 -5.63 -0.22 -24.22
N LYS A 607 -6.53 0.49 -24.91
CA LYS A 607 -6.52 1.94 -24.97
C LYS A 607 -6.88 2.53 -23.62
N GLN A 608 -6.13 3.54 -23.20
CA GLN A 608 -6.37 4.28 -21.97
C GLN A 608 -7.19 5.53 -22.26
N SER A 609 -8.19 5.81 -21.43
CA SER A 609 -8.98 7.04 -21.51
C SER A 609 -9.03 7.73 -20.16
N ASN A 610 -8.80 9.05 -20.18
CA ASN A 610 -8.80 9.88 -18.97
C ASN A 610 -10.22 10.29 -18.52
N THR A 611 -11.25 10.01 -19.32
CA THR A 611 -12.61 10.54 -19.10
C THR A 611 -13.67 9.43 -19.04
N THR A 612 -13.59 8.43 -19.93
CA THR A 612 -14.61 7.38 -20.06
C THR A 612 -13.99 6.06 -20.47
N GLY A 613 -14.32 4.97 -19.80
CA GLY A 613 -13.96 3.62 -20.25
C GLY A 613 -14.92 2.55 -19.75
N ASN A 614 -15.09 1.52 -20.57
CA ASN A 614 -15.99 0.40 -20.34
C ASN A 614 -15.33 -0.74 -19.53
N ILE A 615 -14.02 -0.65 -19.25
CA ILE A 615 -13.26 -1.57 -18.41
C ILE A 615 -12.66 -0.86 -17.18
N LYS A 616 -12.80 -1.48 -16.01
CA LYS A 616 -12.12 -1.09 -14.76
C LYS A 616 -11.06 -2.13 -14.41
N VAL A 617 -9.88 -1.68 -13.97
CA VAL A 617 -8.80 -2.57 -13.51
C VAL A 617 -8.76 -2.55 -11.99
N ILE A 618 -8.59 -3.73 -11.39
CA ILE A 618 -8.52 -3.95 -9.96
C ILE A 618 -7.17 -4.61 -9.64
N SER A 619 -6.43 -4.09 -8.66
CA SER A 619 -5.20 -4.74 -8.17
C SER A 619 -5.51 -5.64 -6.99
N MET A 620 -5.13 -6.90 -7.10
CA MET A 620 -5.19 -7.88 -6.03
C MET A 620 -3.96 -7.75 -5.12
N SER A 621 -4.07 -8.23 -3.88
CA SER A 621 -3.01 -8.18 -2.85
C SER A 621 -1.72 -8.90 -3.22
N ARG A 622 -1.80 -9.94 -4.05
CA ARG A 622 -0.64 -10.68 -4.58
C ARG A 622 -0.04 -10.05 -5.84
N GLY A 623 -0.54 -8.88 -6.24
CA GLY A 623 -0.04 -8.12 -7.38
C GLY A 623 -0.65 -8.46 -8.74
N GLN A 624 -1.55 -9.45 -8.83
CA GLN A 624 -2.34 -9.74 -10.04
C GLN A 624 -3.34 -8.60 -10.31
N LEU A 625 -3.60 -8.30 -11.59
CA LEU A 625 -4.52 -7.28 -12.03
C LEU A 625 -5.71 -7.91 -12.75
N ILE A 626 -6.92 -7.52 -12.36
CA ILE A 626 -8.17 -8.04 -12.91
C ILE A 626 -8.88 -6.92 -13.65
N GLY A 627 -9.21 -7.15 -14.93
CA GLY A 627 -10.05 -6.24 -15.71
C GLY A 627 -11.51 -6.69 -15.67
N VAL A 628 -12.40 -5.80 -15.25
CA VAL A 628 -13.85 -6.05 -15.10
C VAL A 628 -14.64 -5.05 -15.94
N THR A 629 -15.69 -5.52 -16.62
CA THR A 629 -16.59 -4.66 -17.39
C THR A 629 -17.39 -3.73 -16.48
N SER A 630 -17.33 -2.42 -16.74
CA SER A 630 -18.09 -1.40 -16.00
C SER A 630 -19.49 -1.18 -16.55
N THR A 631 -19.73 -1.62 -17.79
CA THR A 631 -20.99 -1.52 -18.54
C THR A 631 -21.22 -2.82 -19.32
N ASN A 632 -22.41 -3.00 -19.90
CA ASN A 632 -22.63 -4.08 -20.85
C ASN A 632 -21.91 -3.73 -22.15
N ILE A 633 -21.08 -4.64 -22.65
CA ILE A 633 -20.26 -4.42 -23.85
C ILE A 633 -20.88 -5.20 -25.01
N VAL A 634 -21.11 -4.52 -26.12
CA VAL A 634 -21.68 -5.13 -27.32
C VAL A 634 -20.57 -5.73 -28.19
N ALA A 635 -20.87 -6.81 -28.91
CA ALA A 635 -19.95 -7.38 -29.88
C ALA A 635 -19.49 -6.30 -30.90
N GLY A 636 -18.19 -6.25 -31.16
CA GLY A 636 -17.54 -5.26 -32.02
C GLY A 636 -17.09 -3.98 -31.30
N GLU A 637 -17.49 -3.76 -30.05
CA GLU A 637 -17.10 -2.57 -29.28
C GLU A 637 -15.63 -2.66 -28.79
N GLU A 638 -14.92 -1.53 -28.81
CA GLU A 638 -13.53 -1.44 -28.31
C GLU A 638 -13.50 -1.44 -26.78
N LEU A 639 -12.58 -2.20 -26.21
CA LEU A 639 -12.32 -2.25 -24.78
C LEU A 639 -11.39 -1.10 -24.40
N ILE A 640 -11.93 -0.13 -23.67
CA ILE A 640 -11.25 1.08 -23.25
C ILE A 640 -11.15 1.08 -21.72
N LEU A 641 -9.92 1.19 -21.23
CA LEU A 641 -9.67 1.34 -19.80
C LEU A 641 -10.20 2.71 -19.35
N GLY A 642 -11.08 2.69 -18.35
CA GLY A 642 -11.56 3.91 -17.71
C GLY A 642 -10.45 4.63 -16.93
N PRO A 643 -10.70 5.87 -16.49
CA PRO A 643 -9.71 6.66 -15.77
C PRO A 643 -9.13 5.85 -14.61
N TYR A 644 -7.80 5.74 -14.63
CA TYR A 644 -6.99 4.98 -13.69
C TYR A 644 -7.34 5.32 -12.24
N ILE A 645 -8.17 4.50 -11.63
CA ILE A 645 -8.24 4.32 -10.20
C ILE A 645 -8.12 2.81 -10.01
N LEU A 646 -6.88 2.34 -9.83
CA LEU A 646 -6.71 1.09 -9.10
C LEU A 646 -7.15 1.41 -7.69
N SER A 647 -8.44 1.19 -7.38
CA SER A 647 -8.82 1.00 -6.00
C SER A 647 -7.99 -0.19 -5.54
N PRO A 648 -7.08 -0.04 -4.56
CA PRO A 648 -6.70 -1.21 -3.79
C PRO A 648 -8.04 -1.79 -3.36
N LEU A 649 -8.33 -3.05 -3.74
CA LEU A 649 -9.45 -3.75 -3.14
C LEU A 649 -9.25 -3.55 -1.64
N ALA A 650 -10.14 -2.75 -1.03
CA ALA A 650 -9.89 -2.04 0.22
C ALA A 650 -9.11 -2.95 1.14
N LYS A 651 -7.89 -2.55 1.50
CA LYS A 651 -6.90 -3.35 2.23
C LYS A 651 -7.57 -4.22 3.27
N SER A 652 -7.84 -5.43 2.82
CA SER A 652 -8.33 -6.57 3.57
C SER A 652 -7.30 -7.67 3.38
N LEU A 653 -6.02 -7.30 3.50
CA LEU A 653 -4.88 -8.19 3.39
C LEU A 653 -3.68 -7.57 4.11
N VAL A 654 -3.81 -7.39 5.43
CA VAL A 654 -2.67 -7.50 6.35
C VAL A 654 -3.09 -8.37 7.52
N LEU A 655 -2.47 -9.55 7.58
CA LEU A 655 -2.51 -10.50 8.69
C LEU A 655 -2.28 -9.80 10.04
N ASN A 656 -3.21 -10.01 10.97
CA ASN A 656 -3.12 -9.76 12.42
C ASN A 656 -2.92 -8.31 12.88
N GLN A 657 -3.73 -7.37 12.39
CA GLN A 657 -4.09 -6.22 13.20
C GLN A 657 -5.60 -6.00 13.07
N SER A 658 -6.28 -5.87 14.20
CA SER A 658 -7.65 -5.38 14.30
C SER A 658 -7.71 -4.00 13.64
N TYR A 659 -8.13 -3.97 12.36
CA TYR A 659 -8.38 -2.75 11.60
C TYR A 659 -9.59 -2.01 12.21
N SER A 660 -9.35 -1.26 13.28
CA SER A 660 -10.35 -0.34 13.86
C SER A 660 -10.34 1.04 13.19
N HIS A 661 -9.27 1.44 12.48
CA HIS A 661 -9.09 2.86 12.15
C HIS A 661 -9.57 3.33 10.77
N ALA A 662 -10.04 2.45 9.87
CA ALA A 662 -10.53 2.89 8.55
C ALA A 662 -11.88 3.63 8.62
N PHE A 663 -12.58 3.50 9.74
CA PHE A 663 -13.76 4.26 10.12
C PHE A 663 -13.75 4.36 11.65
N ASN A 664 -12.97 5.30 12.21
CA ASN A 664 -13.09 5.65 13.63
C ASN A 664 -14.42 6.39 13.84
N ILE A 665 -15.48 5.58 13.88
CA ILE A 665 -16.81 5.86 14.39
C ILE A 665 -16.79 5.68 15.94
N SER A 666 -15.68 5.17 16.50
CA SER A 666 -15.38 5.13 17.94
C SER A 666 -14.58 6.36 18.42
N SER A 667 -15.00 7.56 18.00
CA SER A 667 -14.33 8.80 18.40
C SER A 667 -14.67 9.17 19.85
N GLU A 668 -13.84 8.73 20.79
CA GLU A 668 -13.79 9.31 22.14
C GLU A 668 -12.54 10.21 22.34
N GLY A 669 -11.69 10.35 21.31
CA GLY A 669 -10.38 11.02 21.38
C GLY A 669 -10.05 12.01 20.24
N ALA A 670 -9.38 13.10 20.62
CA ALA A 670 -8.97 14.27 19.87
C ALA A 670 -7.99 14.00 18.72
N SER A 671 -7.02 13.08 18.87
CA SER A 671 -6.05 12.78 17.79
C SER A 671 -6.69 12.11 16.57
N ASP A 672 -7.81 11.42 16.79
CA ASP A 672 -8.40 10.51 15.81
C ASP A 672 -9.33 11.25 14.84
N ALA A 673 -9.94 12.34 15.30
CA ALA A 673 -10.75 13.26 14.49
C ALA A 673 -9.93 13.90 13.36
N LYS A 674 -8.74 14.43 13.68
CA LYS A 674 -7.82 15.03 12.70
C LYS A 674 -7.35 14.02 11.63
N THR A 675 -7.24 12.74 12.00
CA THR A 675 -6.88 11.66 11.08
C THR A 675 -8.05 11.33 10.15
N ALA A 676 -9.29 11.31 10.66
CA ALA A 676 -10.50 11.14 9.85
C ALA A 676 -10.68 12.28 8.83
N PHE A 677 -10.41 13.53 9.21
CA PHE A 677 -10.34 14.69 8.31
C PHE A 677 -9.42 14.45 7.11
N GLN A 678 -8.19 14.02 7.39
CA GLN A 678 -7.15 13.80 6.40
C GLN A 678 -7.52 12.69 5.42
N TRP A 679 -8.21 11.65 5.88
CA TRP A 679 -8.73 10.57 5.04
C TRP A 679 -9.91 10.99 4.17
N GLU A 680 -10.85 11.78 4.70
CA GLU A 680 -12.00 12.29 3.94
C GLU A 680 -11.53 13.25 2.82
N ILE A 681 -10.55 14.11 3.12
CA ILE A 681 -9.83 14.91 2.11
C ILE A 681 -9.16 14.01 1.05
N SER A 682 -8.42 13.00 1.49
CA SER A 682 -7.71 12.08 0.59
C SER A 682 -8.68 11.39 -0.38
N GLU A 683 -9.83 10.95 0.10
CA GLU A 683 -10.83 10.27 -0.73
C GLU A 683 -11.51 11.21 -1.75
N LEU A 684 -11.78 12.45 -1.37
CA LEU A 684 -12.32 13.49 -2.25
C LEU A 684 -11.36 13.82 -3.41
N PHE A 685 -10.06 13.89 -3.13
CA PHE A 685 -9.05 14.11 -4.17
C PHE A 685 -8.75 12.84 -4.98
N ARG A 686 -8.91 11.64 -4.40
CA ARG A 686 -8.75 10.34 -5.08
C ARG A 686 -9.85 10.09 -6.11
N THR A 687 -11.09 10.48 -5.79
CA THR A 687 -12.28 10.25 -6.63
C THR A 687 -12.47 11.28 -7.76
N ALA A 688 -11.69 12.37 -7.77
CA ALA A 688 -11.71 13.51 -8.71
C ALA A 688 -11.62 13.18 -10.21
N ARG A 689 -11.47 11.91 -10.62
CA ARG A 689 -11.50 11.47 -12.02
C ARG A 689 -12.87 11.00 -12.52
N THR A 690 -13.91 11.04 -11.68
CA THR A 690 -15.30 10.77 -12.11
C THR A 690 -16.04 12.10 -12.33
N LYS A 691 -16.99 12.16 -13.28
CA LYS A 691 -17.76 13.39 -13.60
C LYS A 691 -18.36 14.09 -12.36
N GLY A 692 -18.70 13.36 -11.30
CA GLY A 692 -19.21 13.92 -10.04
C GLY A 692 -18.16 14.60 -9.17
N ALA A 693 -16.90 14.15 -9.22
CA ALA A 693 -15.81 14.69 -8.42
C ALA A 693 -14.93 15.71 -9.20
N GLN A 694 -15.03 15.72 -10.53
CA GLN A 694 -14.47 16.78 -11.37
C GLN A 694 -15.25 18.10 -11.19
N PHE A 695 -16.59 18.02 -11.09
CA PHE A 695 -17.44 19.12 -10.63
C PHE A 695 -17.03 19.61 -9.22
N TYR A 696 -16.55 18.73 -8.36
CA TYR A 696 -16.10 19.03 -6.99
C TYR A 696 -14.75 19.76 -6.93
N ALA A 697 -13.81 19.41 -7.81
CA ALA A 697 -12.52 20.08 -7.94
C ALA A 697 -12.61 21.42 -8.68
N GLU A 698 -13.56 21.55 -9.61
CA GLU A 698 -13.81 22.79 -10.37
C GLU A 698 -14.66 23.79 -9.58
N ASN A 699 -15.53 23.32 -8.68
CA ASN A 699 -16.42 24.15 -7.88
C ASN A 699 -15.86 24.39 -6.46
N ASN A 700 -14.85 25.27 -6.38
CA ASN A 700 -14.14 25.63 -5.14
C ASN A 700 -15.08 25.95 -3.97
N GLU A 701 -16.25 26.55 -4.22
CA GLU A 701 -17.21 26.95 -3.19
C GLU A 701 -17.87 25.74 -2.49
N LEU A 702 -18.21 24.67 -3.24
CA LEU A 702 -18.80 23.45 -2.67
C LEU A 702 -17.77 22.69 -1.83
N PHE A 703 -16.54 22.58 -2.33
CA PHE A 703 -15.41 21.98 -1.62
C PHE A 703 -15.14 22.71 -0.30
N GLN A 704 -15.05 24.04 -0.35
CA GLN A 704 -14.85 24.89 0.83
C GLN A 704 -15.94 24.67 1.88
N LYS A 705 -17.21 24.61 1.47
CA LYS A 705 -18.34 24.39 2.38
C LYS A 705 -18.27 23.02 3.07
N HIS A 706 -18.00 21.95 2.31
CA HIS A 706 -17.83 20.62 2.88
C HIS A 706 -16.68 20.59 3.89
N MET A 707 -15.53 21.16 3.55
CA MET A 707 -14.37 21.21 4.45
C MET A 707 -14.64 22.01 5.72
N SER A 708 -15.39 23.12 5.62
CA SER A 708 -15.82 23.90 6.77
C SER A 708 -16.77 23.12 7.69
N PHE A 709 -17.69 22.32 7.14
CA PHE A 709 -18.55 21.46 7.95
C PHE A 709 -17.76 20.43 8.74
N ILE A 710 -16.81 19.72 8.10
CA ILE A 710 -16.02 18.72 8.81
C ILE A 710 -15.15 19.38 9.88
N SER A 711 -14.49 20.49 9.57
CA SER A 711 -13.65 21.22 10.54
C SER A 711 -14.46 21.72 11.74
N GLU A 712 -15.69 22.17 11.55
CA GLU A 712 -16.56 22.62 12.63
C GLU A 712 -17.05 21.44 13.48
N ILE A 713 -17.43 20.31 12.87
CA ILE A 713 -17.80 19.09 13.59
C ILE A 713 -16.65 18.67 14.50
N GLU A 714 -15.44 18.62 13.97
CA GLU A 714 -14.25 18.26 14.75
C GLU A 714 -14.00 19.25 15.87
N THR A 715 -13.97 20.56 15.58
CA THR A 715 -13.73 21.60 16.59
C THR A 715 -14.72 21.51 17.75
N GLN A 716 -16.00 21.26 17.47
CA GLN A 716 -16.99 21.09 18.52
C GLN A 716 -16.82 19.77 19.27
N MET A 717 -16.46 18.68 18.59
CA MET A 717 -16.14 17.40 19.24
C MET A 717 -14.90 17.51 20.17
N PHE A 718 -13.87 18.27 19.78
CA PHE A 718 -12.71 18.58 20.63
C PHE A 718 -13.10 19.34 21.90
N ALA A 719 -14.09 20.24 21.82
CA ALA A 719 -14.59 20.95 23.00
C ALA A 719 -15.37 20.01 23.96
N VAL A 720 -15.99 18.95 23.42
CA VAL A 720 -16.82 18.00 24.17
C VAL A 720 -16.02 17.08 25.09
N GLU A 721 -14.76 16.77 24.79
CA GLU A 721 -13.89 15.97 25.69
C GLU A 721 -13.72 16.59 27.09
N SER A 722 -13.93 17.90 27.20
CA SER A 722 -13.91 18.63 28.48
C SER A 722 -15.30 18.84 29.10
N SER A 723 -16.38 18.50 28.39
CA SER A 723 -17.76 18.90 28.71
C SER A 723 -18.85 17.96 28.18
N GLN A 724 -18.62 16.63 28.19
CA GLN A 724 -19.58 15.60 27.72
C GLN A 724 -21.00 15.69 28.34
N LEU A 725 -21.12 16.39 29.47
CA LEU A 725 -22.33 16.57 30.27
C LEU A 725 -23.19 17.79 29.86
N ASP A 726 -22.77 18.65 28.93
CA ASP A 726 -23.53 19.86 28.57
C ASP A 726 -24.59 19.61 27.47
N ILE A 727 -25.87 19.71 27.85
CA ILE A 727 -27.03 19.57 26.95
C ILE A 727 -27.00 20.58 25.80
N LYS A 728 -26.48 21.79 26.00
CA LYS A 728 -26.40 22.81 24.93
C LYS A 728 -25.38 22.41 23.87
N VAL A 729 -24.28 21.79 24.29
CA VAL A 729 -23.25 21.27 23.39
C VAL A 729 -23.79 20.07 22.61
N GLN A 730 -24.48 19.14 23.27
CA GLN A 730 -25.13 18.00 22.61
C GLN A 730 -26.20 18.44 21.59
N LYS A 731 -27.02 19.45 21.93
CA LYS A 731 -27.98 20.07 21.00
C LYS A 731 -27.26 20.67 19.79
N SER A 732 -26.18 21.42 20.01
CA SER A 732 -25.41 22.06 18.93
C SER A 732 -24.80 21.03 17.98
N LEU A 733 -24.25 19.94 18.52
CA LEU A 733 -23.73 18.81 17.72
C LEU A 733 -24.84 18.09 16.95
N ALA A 734 -26.01 17.86 17.56
CA ALA A 734 -27.15 17.26 16.87
C ALA A 734 -27.61 18.11 15.68
N ILE A 735 -27.67 19.44 15.84
CA ILE A 735 -27.95 20.38 14.74
C ILE A 735 -26.86 20.29 13.67
N LEU A 736 -25.59 20.25 14.05
CA LEU A 736 -24.47 20.24 13.11
C LEU A 736 -24.38 18.94 12.30
N HIS A 737 -24.51 17.77 12.94
CA HIS A 737 -24.58 16.47 12.26
C HIS A 737 -25.81 16.35 11.37
N GLY A 738 -26.97 16.85 11.83
CA GLY A 738 -28.20 16.92 11.04
C GLY A 738 -28.05 17.80 9.80
N THR A 739 -27.46 18.98 9.96
CA THR A 739 -27.18 19.93 8.88
C THR A 739 -26.20 19.36 7.86
N TYR A 740 -25.14 18.68 8.32
CA TYR A 740 -24.18 18.01 7.42
C TYR A 740 -24.83 16.86 6.62
N ASN A 741 -25.70 16.07 7.24
CA ASN A 741 -26.46 15.04 6.55
C ASN A 741 -27.40 15.64 5.49
N ALA A 742 -28.12 16.72 5.84
CA ALA A 742 -28.99 17.44 4.90
C ALA A 742 -28.22 18.06 3.73
N PHE A 743 -27.08 18.71 4.01
CA PHE A 743 -26.15 19.21 3.00
C PHE A 743 -25.71 18.10 2.05
N SER A 744 -25.32 16.94 2.60
CA SER A 744 -24.89 15.80 1.80
C SER A 744 -26.02 15.22 0.94
N ALA A 745 -27.24 15.16 1.48
CA ALA A 745 -28.41 14.69 0.73
C ALA A 745 -28.83 15.65 -0.39
N LEU A 746 -28.66 16.97 -0.20
CA LEU A 746 -29.01 18.01 -1.17
C LEU A 746 -28.03 18.06 -2.35
N HIS A 747 -26.74 17.87 -2.07
CA HIS A 747 -25.67 18.07 -3.06
C HIS A 747 -25.16 16.78 -3.70
N PHE A 748 -25.52 15.60 -3.17
CA PHE A 748 -25.07 14.31 -3.70
C PHE A 748 -26.21 13.35 -4.01
N THR A 749 -26.05 12.55 -5.07
CA THR A 749 -27.00 11.52 -5.47
C THR A 749 -27.08 10.40 -4.43
N SER A 750 -28.19 9.65 -4.40
CA SER A 750 -28.49 8.58 -3.44
C SER A 750 -27.39 7.52 -3.32
N GLY A 751 -26.74 7.13 -4.42
CA GLY A 751 -25.62 6.18 -4.44
C GLY A 751 -24.23 6.77 -4.21
N SER A 752 -24.10 8.06 -3.92
CA SER A 752 -22.81 8.69 -3.64
C SER A 752 -22.26 8.28 -2.27
N GLY A 753 -21.01 7.84 -2.22
CA GLY A 753 -20.32 7.51 -0.97
C GLY A 753 -20.31 8.66 0.05
N LEU A 754 -20.32 9.92 -0.40
CA LEU A 754 -20.37 11.10 0.48
C LEU A 754 -21.74 11.27 1.15
N ARG A 755 -22.83 10.98 0.43
CA ARG A 755 -24.16 10.99 1.01
C ARG A 755 -24.32 9.91 2.07
N LEU A 756 -23.83 8.71 1.76
CA LEU A 756 -23.84 7.59 2.71
C LEU A 756 -23.02 7.91 3.96
N ARG A 757 -21.85 8.54 3.81
CA ARG A 757 -21.00 8.99 4.94
C ARG A 757 -21.67 10.05 5.80
N GLY A 758 -22.38 11.02 5.19
CA GLY A 758 -23.20 11.99 5.92
C GLY A 758 -24.21 11.33 6.86
N GLY A 759 -24.94 10.33 6.35
CA GLY A 759 -25.88 9.54 7.13
C GLY A 759 -25.20 8.71 8.22
N LEU A 760 -24.09 8.03 7.91
CA LEU A 760 -23.35 7.21 8.88
C LEU A 760 -22.79 8.02 10.06
N LYS A 761 -22.32 9.25 9.80
CA LYS A 761 -21.86 10.16 10.87
C LYS A 761 -23.00 10.53 11.82
N LEU A 762 -24.18 10.85 11.27
CA LEU A 762 -25.36 11.14 12.08
C LEU A 762 -25.81 9.91 12.88
N ALA A 763 -25.92 8.74 12.25
CA ALA A 763 -26.32 7.50 12.92
C ALA A 763 -25.38 7.13 14.08
N ASN A 764 -24.07 7.29 13.90
CA ASN A 764 -23.10 7.03 14.96
C ASN A 764 -23.20 8.02 16.14
N PHE A 765 -23.38 9.31 15.84
CA PHE A 765 -23.58 10.33 16.87
C PHE A 765 -24.83 9.99 17.69
N LEU A 766 -25.94 9.64 17.04
CA LEU A 766 -27.19 9.26 17.69
C LEU A 766 -27.02 8.01 18.57
N ALA A 767 -26.39 6.95 18.04
CA ALA A 767 -26.13 5.72 18.76
C ALA A 767 -25.24 5.95 19.99
N SER A 768 -24.17 6.74 19.86
CA SER A 768 -23.25 7.04 20.97
C SER A 768 -23.92 7.87 22.07
N ASN A 769 -25.01 8.59 21.78
CA ASN A 769 -25.75 9.41 22.75
C ASN A 769 -27.03 8.75 23.28
N GLY A 770 -27.26 7.46 22.96
CA GLY A 770 -28.39 6.66 23.46
C GLY A 770 -29.71 6.82 22.68
N PHE A 771 -29.71 7.51 21.54
CA PHE A 771 -30.89 7.67 20.67
C PHE A 771 -31.02 6.49 19.69
N LEU A 772 -31.33 5.31 20.24
CA LEU A 772 -31.19 4.03 19.54
C LEU A 772 -32.18 3.84 18.38
N GLU A 773 -33.46 4.17 18.58
CA GLU A 773 -34.48 4.07 17.51
C GLU A 773 -34.18 5.05 16.38
N HIS A 774 -33.88 6.30 16.70
CA HIS A 774 -33.53 7.32 15.69
C HIS A 774 -32.25 6.96 14.90
N ALA A 775 -31.25 6.36 15.55
CA ALA A 775 -30.06 5.85 14.86
C ALA A 775 -30.41 4.69 13.90
N SER A 776 -31.37 3.85 14.30
CA SER A 776 -31.84 2.71 13.51
C SER A 776 -32.60 3.16 12.26
N ASP A 777 -33.44 4.20 12.36
CA ASP A 777 -34.13 4.81 11.22
C ASP A 777 -33.14 5.34 10.17
N VAL A 778 -32.10 6.06 10.62
CA VAL A 778 -31.08 6.60 9.73
C VAL A 778 -30.32 5.46 9.03
N LEU A 779 -30.02 4.37 9.72
CA LEU A 779 -29.40 3.18 9.12
C LEU A 779 -30.29 2.53 8.05
N MET A 780 -31.61 2.45 8.25
CA MET A 780 -32.50 1.90 7.23
C MET A 780 -32.48 2.71 5.95
N LEU A 781 -32.59 4.04 6.06
CA LEU A 781 -32.56 4.92 4.90
C LEU A 781 -31.25 4.77 4.11
N ILE A 782 -30.13 4.52 4.80
CA ILE A 782 -28.83 4.23 4.18
C ILE A 782 -28.86 2.88 3.47
N VAL A 783 -29.36 1.82 4.12
CA VAL A 783 -29.42 0.46 3.56
C VAL A 783 -30.37 0.40 2.36
N ASP A 784 -31.53 1.03 2.41
CA ASP A 784 -32.47 1.13 1.29
C ASP A 784 -31.87 1.87 0.09
N SER A 785 -31.09 2.93 0.36
CA SER A 785 -30.35 3.66 -0.68
C SER A 785 -29.26 2.79 -1.33
N ILE A 786 -28.67 1.85 -0.60
CA ILE A 786 -27.70 0.87 -1.12
C ILE A 786 -28.40 -0.27 -1.87
N GLY A 787 -29.63 -0.64 -1.47
CA GLY A 787 -30.40 -1.73 -2.07
C GLY A 787 -30.87 -1.47 -3.51
N GLY A 788 -31.02 -0.20 -3.90
CA GLY A 788 -31.50 0.22 -5.23
C GLY A 788 -30.43 0.41 -6.31
N GLU A 789 -29.16 0.58 -5.94
CA GLU A 789 -28.04 0.76 -6.87
C GLU A 789 -26.90 -0.21 -6.51
N ASP A 790 -26.45 -1.03 -7.47
CA ASP A 790 -25.33 -1.96 -7.30
C ASP A 790 -23.99 -1.21 -7.21
N VAL A 791 -23.71 -0.63 -6.03
CA VAL A 791 -22.49 0.12 -5.69
C VAL A 791 -21.32 -0.85 -5.41
N TYR A 792 -20.83 -1.52 -6.45
CA TYR A 792 -19.86 -2.63 -6.34
C TYR A 792 -18.42 -2.29 -5.93
N LEU A 793 -18.05 -1.04 -5.56
CA LEU A 793 -16.64 -0.65 -5.55
C LEU A 793 -16.10 0.09 -4.31
N ASP A 794 -16.93 0.43 -3.32
CA ASP A 794 -16.44 1.03 -2.05
C ASP A 794 -17.05 0.36 -0.78
N GLU A 795 -17.31 -0.94 -0.88
CA GLU A 795 -18.26 -1.68 -0.04
C GLU A 795 -17.75 -2.10 1.36
N ALA A 796 -16.49 -2.49 1.52
CA ALA A 796 -16.07 -3.13 2.78
C ALA A 796 -16.15 -2.18 3.97
N ALA A 797 -15.81 -0.91 3.74
CA ALA A 797 -15.64 0.06 4.80
C ALA A 797 -16.99 0.66 5.23
N ILE A 798 -17.90 0.92 4.28
CA ILE A 798 -19.30 1.29 4.54
C ILE A 798 -20.03 0.17 5.31
N TYR A 799 -19.91 -1.09 4.89
CA TYR A 799 -20.53 -2.21 5.61
C TYR A 799 -19.93 -2.41 7.01
N ARG A 800 -18.62 -2.23 7.18
CA ARG A 800 -17.97 -2.23 8.50
C ARG A 800 -18.54 -1.13 9.40
N SER A 801 -18.76 0.09 8.87
CA SER A 801 -19.38 1.18 9.62
C SER A 801 -20.81 0.87 10.04
N ILE A 802 -21.63 0.38 9.11
CA ILE A 802 -23.01 -0.02 9.42
C ILE A 802 -22.99 -1.09 10.51
N PHE A 803 -22.13 -2.11 10.38
CA PHE A 803 -21.99 -3.17 11.38
C PHE A 803 -21.53 -2.66 12.75
N ALA A 804 -20.57 -1.74 12.80
CA ALA A 804 -20.10 -1.14 14.05
C ALA A 804 -21.19 -0.31 14.75
N ILE A 805 -22.00 0.44 14.00
CA ILE A 805 -23.14 1.18 14.55
C ILE A 805 -24.22 0.20 15.03
N ILE A 806 -24.55 -0.84 14.25
CA ILE A 806 -25.47 -1.91 14.66
C ILE A 806 -25.01 -2.55 15.97
N ARG A 807 -23.71 -2.84 16.09
CA ARG A 807 -23.12 -3.39 17.32
C ARG A 807 -23.37 -2.49 18.52
N LYS A 808 -23.04 -1.19 18.40
CA LYS A 808 -23.28 -0.21 19.47
C LYS A 808 -24.75 -0.18 19.88
N ILE A 809 -25.65 -0.11 18.90
CA ILE A 809 -27.10 -0.04 19.14
C ILE A 809 -27.61 -1.32 19.83
N ILE A 810 -27.28 -2.50 19.30
CA ILE A 810 -27.75 -3.78 19.85
C ILE A 810 -27.16 -4.07 21.22
N GLU A 811 -25.87 -3.77 21.45
CA GLU A 811 -25.24 -3.98 22.76
C GLU A 811 -25.87 -3.08 23.83
N GLN A 812 -26.14 -1.80 23.52
CA GLN A 812 -26.88 -0.91 24.44
C GLN A 812 -28.34 -1.34 24.63
N TYR A 813 -29.02 -1.85 23.59
CA TYR A 813 -30.35 -2.44 23.78
C TYR A 813 -30.33 -3.62 24.75
N ILE A 814 -29.32 -4.50 24.66
CA ILE A 814 -29.18 -5.66 25.55
C ILE A 814 -28.92 -5.21 26.99
N GLU A 815 -28.11 -4.18 27.20
CA GLU A 815 -27.86 -3.58 28.51
C GLU A 815 -29.13 -2.95 29.09
N ASN A 816 -29.84 -2.13 28.31
CA ASN A 816 -31.08 -1.50 28.72
C ASN A 816 -32.18 -2.53 29.06
N ILE A 817 -32.25 -3.65 28.33
CA ILE A 817 -33.17 -4.77 28.62
C ILE A 817 -32.84 -5.47 29.96
N ARG A 818 -31.57 -5.48 30.37
CA ARG A 818 -31.11 -6.11 31.62
C ARG A 818 -31.40 -5.23 32.84
N ASP A 819 -31.24 -3.92 32.72
CA ASP A 819 -31.27 -3.00 33.86
C ASP A 819 -32.62 -2.30 34.07
N ALA A 820 -33.48 -2.21 33.04
CA ALA A 820 -34.81 -1.65 33.17
C ALA A 820 -35.81 -2.38 32.25
N CYS A 821 -37.02 -2.60 32.74
CA CYS A 821 -38.16 -3.09 31.94
C CYS A 821 -38.62 -1.99 30.95
N VAL A 822 -37.76 -1.61 30.01
CA VAL A 822 -38.05 -0.61 28.97
C VAL A 822 -38.93 -1.27 27.90
N ASP A 823 -40.05 -0.63 27.56
CA ASP A 823 -40.86 -0.97 26.38
C ASP A 823 -40.10 -0.55 25.11
N VAL A 824 -39.06 -1.30 24.78
CA VAL A 824 -38.35 -1.18 23.51
C VAL A 824 -39.24 -1.79 22.42
N ASP A 825 -39.50 -1.02 21.36
CA ASP A 825 -40.20 -1.55 20.20
C ASP A 825 -39.38 -2.69 19.58
N ARG A 826 -40.00 -3.87 19.52
CA ARG A 826 -39.37 -5.12 19.09
C ARG A 826 -39.01 -5.08 17.60
N ASP A 827 -39.60 -4.17 16.85
CA ASP A 827 -39.38 -4.06 15.41
C ASP A 827 -37.97 -3.53 15.09
N TYR A 828 -37.40 -2.61 15.89
CA TYR A 828 -36.04 -2.09 15.63
C TYR A 828 -34.91 -3.12 15.83
N PRO A 829 -34.84 -3.88 16.94
CA PRO A 829 -33.83 -4.94 17.07
C PRO A 829 -33.96 -6.01 15.98
N ASN A 830 -35.19 -6.36 15.58
CA ASN A 830 -35.44 -7.31 14.50
C ASN A 830 -34.98 -6.78 13.14
N MET A 831 -35.25 -5.50 12.87
CA MET A 831 -34.81 -4.80 11.67
C MET A 831 -33.28 -4.71 11.60
N LEU A 832 -32.60 -4.35 12.69
CA LEU A 832 -31.13 -4.33 12.75
C LEU A 832 -30.54 -5.74 12.59
N LEU A 833 -31.19 -6.78 13.13
CA LEU A 833 -30.81 -8.17 12.88
C LEU A 833 -30.99 -8.56 11.41
N ALA A 834 -32.03 -8.07 10.73
CA ALA A 834 -32.25 -8.30 9.30
C ALA A 834 -31.18 -7.60 8.45
N ILE A 835 -30.85 -6.34 8.76
CA ILE A 835 -29.73 -5.62 8.13
C ILE A 835 -28.41 -6.35 8.39
N CYS A 836 -28.15 -6.77 9.63
CA CYS A 836 -26.95 -7.52 9.99
C CYS A 836 -26.85 -8.84 9.22
N PHE A 837 -27.95 -9.58 9.11
CA PHE A 837 -28.02 -10.80 8.31
C PHE A 837 -27.74 -10.52 6.83
N TRP A 838 -28.30 -9.46 6.27
CA TRP A 838 -28.03 -9.03 4.89
C TRP A 838 -26.56 -8.68 4.68
N ILE A 839 -25.90 -8.02 5.63
CA ILE A 839 -24.46 -7.77 5.60
C ILE A 839 -23.70 -9.11 5.64
N VAL A 840 -24.06 -10.03 6.54
CA VAL A 840 -23.44 -11.35 6.66
C VAL A 840 -23.59 -12.16 5.36
N GLU A 841 -24.77 -12.16 4.73
CA GLU A 841 -25.01 -12.81 3.45
C GLU A 841 -24.19 -12.18 2.33
N ARG A 842 -24.10 -10.84 2.27
CA ARG A 842 -23.23 -10.17 1.30
C ARG A 842 -21.75 -10.48 1.53
N GLN A 843 -21.30 -10.51 2.78
CA GLN A 843 -19.92 -10.92 3.10
C GLN A 843 -19.68 -12.40 2.77
N LYS A 844 -20.68 -13.26 2.93
CA LYS A 844 -20.62 -14.66 2.52
C LYS A 844 -20.53 -14.79 1.00
N VAL A 845 -21.39 -14.11 0.25
CA VAL A 845 -21.33 -14.07 -1.23
C VAL A 845 -19.98 -13.50 -1.69
N LYS A 846 -19.46 -12.49 -0.99
CA LYS A 846 -18.14 -11.91 -1.24
C LYS A 846 -17.02 -12.89 -0.93
N TYR A 847 -17.07 -13.62 0.18
CA TYR A 847 -16.14 -14.70 0.50
C TYR A 847 -16.21 -15.85 -0.53
N ASP A 848 -17.42 -16.26 -0.90
CA ASP A 848 -17.70 -17.33 -1.87
C ASP A 848 -17.25 -16.93 -3.29
N SER A 849 -17.34 -15.64 -3.65
CA SER A 849 -16.93 -15.10 -4.96
C SER A 849 -15.45 -14.68 -5.03
N LEU A 850 -14.85 -14.26 -3.91
CA LEU A 850 -13.42 -13.92 -3.79
C LEU A 850 -12.55 -15.11 -3.38
N LEU A 851 -13.14 -16.28 -3.16
CA LEU A 851 -12.49 -17.58 -2.97
C LEU A 851 -11.34 -17.55 -1.94
N GLU A 852 -11.73 -17.68 -0.68
CA GLU A 852 -10.85 -18.03 0.45
C GLU A 852 -9.80 -16.96 0.80
N ASP A 853 -10.25 -15.69 0.85
CA ASP A 853 -9.55 -14.62 1.56
C ASP A 853 -9.66 -14.86 3.09
N GLU A 854 -8.51 -15.07 3.76
CA GLU A 854 -8.44 -15.34 5.21
C GLU A 854 -9.03 -14.20 6.05
N GLU A 855 -8.94 -12.94 5.60
CA GLU A 855 -9.51 -11.79 6.32
C GLU A 855 -11.02 -11.66 6.04
N ALA A 856 -11.45 -11.88 4.80
CA ALA A 856 -12.89 -11.93 4.48
C ALA A 856 -13.58 -13.09 5.22
N PHE A 857 -12.88 -14.22 5.38
CA PHE A 857 -13.33 -15.36 6.18
C PHE A 857 -13.36 -15.01 7.67
N ALA A 858 -12.32 -14.37 8.22
CA ALA A 858 -12.30 -13.93 9.60
C ALA A 858 -13.41 -12.92 9.92
N LEU A 859 -13.65 -11.94 9.04
CA LEU A 859 -14.74 -10.97 9.16
C LEU A 859 -16.11 -11.62 9.01
N TYR A 860 -16.27 -12.53 8.05
CA TYR A 860 -17.48 -13.33 7.94
C TYR A 860 -17.74 -14.13 9.22
N LEU A 861 -16.72 -14.77 9.79
CA LEU A 861 -16.82 -15.50 11.04
C LEU A 861 -17.15 -14.58 12.22
N GLU A 862 -16.49 -13.43 12.33
CA GLU A 862 -16.75 -12.41 13.36
C GLU A 862 -18.18 -11.92 13.28
N TYR A 863 -18.63 -11.49 12.10
CA TYR A 863 -19.98 -10.96 11.89
C TYR A 863 -21.03 -12.04 12.10
N SER A 864 -20.75 -13.26 11.65
CA SER A 864 -21.62 -14.42 11.92
C SER A 864 -21.71 -14.70 13.42
N ALA A 865 -20.58 -14.70 14.14
CA ALA A 865 -20.55 -14.95 15.58
C ALA A 865 -21.37 -13.91 16.35
N HIS A 866 -21.19 -12.63 16.03
CA HIS A 866 -21.98 -11.53 16.59
C HIS A 866 -23.46 -11.64 16.23
N TYR A 867 -23.79 -11.89 14.96
CA TYR A 867 -25.17 -12.10 14.51
C TYR A 867 -25.84 -13.23 15.29
N TYR A 868 -25.20 -14.39 15.39
CA TYR A 868 -25.77 -15.53 16.13
C TYR A 868 -25.85 -15.24 17.63
N LYS A 869 -24.87 -14.55 18.22
CA LYS A 869 -24.93 -14.08 19.62
C LYS A 869 -26.14 -13.19 19.84
N TRP A 870 -26.28 -12.11 19.07
CA TRP A 870 -27.37 -11.15 19.21
C TRP A 870 -28.72 -11.78 18.91
N LYS A 871 -28.83 -12.58 17.84
CA LYS A 871 -30.04 -13.34 17.52
C LYS A 871 -30.44 -14.27 18.66
N THR A 872 -29.49 -14.94 19.29
CA THR A 872 -29.77 -15.84 20.41
C THR A 872 -30.25 -15.06 21.63
N ILE A 873 -29.60 -13.94 21.98
CA ILE A 873 -29.99 -13.09 23.12
C ILE A 873 -31.35 -12.43 22.86
N ILE A 874 -31.54 -11.82 21.70
CA ILE A 874 -32.78 -11.14 21.33
C ILE A 874 -33.93 -12.16 21.26
N ASN A 875 -33.73 -13.34 20.65
CA ASN A 875 -34.76 -14.37 20.63
C ASN A 875 -35.02 -14.98 22.01
N SER A 876 -33.99 -15.19 22.85
CA SER A 876 -34.17 -15.75 24.19
C SER A 876 -34.92 -14.79 25.11
N TYR A 877 -34.70 -13.48 24.97
CA TYR A 877 -35.51 -12.47 25.64
C TYR A 877 -36.91 -12.37 25.01
N ILE A 878 -37.05 -12.15 23.70
CA ILE A 878 -38.34 -11.89 23.02
C ILE A 878 -39.31 -13.09 23.07
N LEU A 879 -38.80 -14.33 23.02
CA LEU A 879 -39.62 -15.56 23.09
C LEU A 879 -39.84 -16.04 24.53
N MET A 880 -39.20 -15.43 25.53
CA MET A 880 -39.47 -15.77 26.93
C MET A 880 -40.88 -15.30 27.30
N PRO A 881 -41.73 -16.19 27.86
CA PRO A 881 -43.03 -15.79 28.38
C PRO A 881 -42.84 -14.63 29.38
N PRO A 882 -43.66 -13.56 29.33
CA PRO A 882 -43.50 -12.40 30.22
C PRO A 882 -43.42 -12.78 31.71
N ARG A 883 -44.13 -13.86 32.10
CA ARG A 883 -44.10 -14.43 33.45
C ARG A 883 -42.75 -15.06 33.83
N LEU A 884 -42.07 -15.73 32.89
CA LEU A 884 -40.76 -16.35 33.13
C LEU A 884 -39.65 -15.28 33.20
N ARG A 885 -39.76 -14.24 32.37
CA ARG A 885 -38.86 -13.07 32.40
C ARG A 885 -38.94 -12.34 33.74
N LYS A 886 -40.16 -12.09 34.23
CA LYS A 886 -40.40 -11.46 35.53
C LYS A 886 -39.89 -12.32 36.69
N TYR A 887 -40.13 -13.63 36.65
CA TYR A 887 -39.64 -14.58 37.65
C TYR A 887 -38.10 -14.59 37.77
N LEU A 888 -37.36 -14.52 36.65
CA LEU A 888 -35.90 -14.51 36.67
C LEU A 888 -35.32 -13.21 37.24
N LEU A 889 -35.94 -12.06 36.93
CA LEU A 889 -35.54 -10.76 37.47
C LEU A 889 -35.88 -10.61 38.96
N ASP A 890 -37.02 -11.16 39.40
CA ASP A 890 -37.42 -11.17 40.82
C ASP A 890 -36.61 -12.19 41.64
N SER A 891 -35.98 -13.18 41.00
CA SER A 891 -35.15 -14.21 41.67
C SER A 891 -33.68 -13.81 41.90
N SER A 892 -33.29 -12.60 41.47
CA SER A 892 -31.95 -12.04 41.67
C SER A 892 -31.89 -10.92 42.74
N VAL A 893 -32.81 -10.95 43.71
CA VAL A 893 -32.74 -10.14 44.96
C VAL A 893 -32.24 -11.00 46.11
#